data_AF-A0A4S3JQ71-F1
#
_entry.id   AF-A0A4S3JQ71-F1
#
_cell.length_a   1.000
_cell.length_b   1.000
_cell.length_c   1.000
_cell.angle_alpha   90.00
_cell.angle_beta   90.00
_cell.angle_gamma   90.00
#
_symmetry.space_group_name_H-M   'P 1'
#
loop_
_entity.id
_entity.type
_entity.pdbx_description
1 polymer ?
#
loop_
_entity_poly.entity_id
_entity_poly.type
_entity_poly.pdbx_seq_one_letter_code
_entity_poly.pdbx_strand_id
1 'polypeptide(L)'
;MLKDIEPDSYSDDQAMVSKHVKSFRPSYRPGHKLPVHEWNELRRSLLSSFYTMQLKHYARDWILQKEREVQEHGNDMVTPWKPGISPFLDTGNTLVADRIARMHEDIKGKKLYAERILRDCWQLGILNETGQIYYRLSAPVLSLLLSSANFSFEELASLHDAKIDVTHSLRLVVISGSQKACESIRDIIHDTTTRIRQESVELYSPSGIKAKETGCVLKQSFLSWVSKTYGVAFEIHKSEPSKILYLAENKQGADNARRTLNLAMHDSTAPRVPFSTYLSASEPVSYYAVDTERNTTWRDRERPWVRWAATSSQATVAKIMETPFFNKHETRLSDGLLKLLRAKSSPDADQHRSAKVQESIIAKVGRCLFLHKTSLTDKSISAMQLGKLSLPRAFTTDVPRVTSFLRSLTPRALDDESMYTHRIRLVPSFRYADAFPELNVEVTTQKTHAASGSSIELSLQSAKAVLTESNVDYLLPENGLDLRFTRKLTRELLEAPQEDSLLRDLRDTLQVFSKARMHREDMPLPPFFQISLPNEFLRNGNGTHDPNGHTTGEYMSLPINDIQGTRIHRYDFRGYQLNYSSYETGPYYPNRTTDCFLDMDMSENSQLYPDSSSAPSDLSNGTSRDFNSFYTTACELAIELDKAWRTM
;
A
#
# COMPACT_ATOMS: atom_id res chain seq x y z
N MET A 1 51.68 35.92 -66.99
CA MET A 1 51.89 34.79 -67.93
C MET A 1 52.95 33.86 -67.38
N LEU A 2 52.49 32.86 -66.63
CA LEU A 2 53.19 31.59 -66.38
C LEU A 2 52.04 30.58 -66.36
N LYS A 3 52.15 29.63 -67.29
CA LYS A 3 51.06 28.89 -67.90
C LYS A 3 50.26 28.07 -66.89
N ASP A 4 48.95 28.08 -67.11
CA ASP A 4 48.04 27.00 -66.73
C ASP A 4 48.70 25.66 -67.09
N ILE A 5 49.03 24.88 -66.08
CA ILE A 5 49.23 23.44 -66.20
C ILE A 5 47.92 22.84 -65.74
N GLU A 6 47.13 22.41 -66.72
CA GLU A 6 45.94 21.59 -66.57
C GLU A 6 46.23 20.41 -65.62
N PRO A 7 45.30 20.05 -64.70
CA PRO A 7 45.39 18.79 -63.98
C PRO A 7 44.91 17.68 -64.92
N ASP A 8 45.65 17.44 -66.00
CA ASP A 8 45.37 16.34 -66.91
C ASP A 8 45.82 15.03 -66.27
N SER A 9 44.89 14.09 -66.22
CA SER A 9 45.10 12.65 -65.97
C SER A 9 45.60 12.23 -64.58
N TYR A 10 44.71 12.26 -63.59
CA TYR A 10 44.70 11.20 -62.57
C TYR A 10 43.37 10.44 -62.67
N SER A 11 43.21 9.67 -63.75
CA SER A 11 42.56 8.36 -63.65
C SER A 11 43.52 7.43 -62.88
N ASP A 12 43.77 7.76 -61.61
CA ASP A 12 44.41 6.84 -60.69
C ASP A 12 43.42 5.70 -60.55
N ASP A 13 43.75 4.57 -61.17
CA ASP A 13 42.86 3.43 -61.37
C ASP A 13 42.16 3.14 -60.03
N GLN A 14 40.87 3.45 -59.94
CA GLN A 14 40.16 3.51 -58.66
C GLN A 14 40.18 2.15 -57.94
N ALA A 15 40.31 1.08 -58.73
CA ALA A 15 40.59 -0.28 -58.28
C ALA A 15 41.98 -0.42 -57.65
N MET A 16 43.01 0.20 -58.22
CA MET A 16 44.39 0.27 -57.69
C MET A 16 44.44 1.09 -56.40
N VAL A 17 43.80 2.26 -56.35
CA VAL A 17 43.68 3.07 -55.12
C VAL A 17 42.96 2.28 -54.01
N SER A 18 41.87 1.59 -54.35
CA SER A 18 41.15 0.74 -53.39
C SER A 18 42.00 -0.45 -52.92
N LYS A 19 42.83 -1.03 -53.78
CA LYS A 19 43.78 -2.10 -53.44
C LYS A 19 44.90 -1.59 -52.54
N HIS A 20 45.41 -0.38 -52.78
CA HIS A 20 46.40 0.29 -51.93
C HIS A 20 45.82 0.70 -50.58
N VAL A 21 44.59 1.23 -50.50
CA VAL A 21 43.95 1.47 -49.19
C VAL A 21 43.81 0.15 -48.43
N LYS A 22 43.40 -0.94 -49.10
CA LYS A 22 43.31 -2.28 -48.49
C LYS A 22 44.66 -2.86 -48.06
N SER A 23 45.80 -2.45 -48.62
CA SER A 23 47.12 -2.99 -48.24
C SER A 23 47.62 -2.48 -46.88
N PHE A 24 47.00 -1.44 -46.31
CA PHE A 24 47.23 -1.00 -44.92
C PHE A 24 46.44 -1.81 -43.88
N ARG A 25 45.45 -2.62 -44.32
CA ARG A 25 44.61 -3.48 -43.48
C ARG A 25 45.20 -4.85 -43.05
N PRO A 26 46.11 -5.54 -43.77
CA PRO A 26 46.36 -6.99 -43.61
C PRO A 26 46.68 -7.46 -42.20
N SER A 27 47.31 -6.62 -41.38
CA SER A 27 47.63 -6.93 -39.98
C SER A 27 46.40 -6.92 -39.04
N TYR A 28 45.25 -6.47 -39.51
CA TYR A 28 44.06 -6.22 -38.70
C TYR A 28 42.81 -6.87 -39.28
N ARG A 29 42.12 -7.67 -38.46
CA ARG A 29 40.81 -8.28 -38.79
C ARG A 29 39.66 -7.35 -38.36
N PRO A 30 38.47 -7.44 -38.98
CA PRO A 30 37.26 -6.80 -38.43
C PRO A 30 37.10 -7.10 -36.94
N GLY A 31 36.76 -6.09 -36.14
CA GLY A 31 36.57 -6.21 -34.68
C GLY A 31 37.85 -6.12 -33.84
N HIS A 32 39.03 -6.00 -34.45
CA HIS A 32 40.28 -5.86 -33.72
C HIS A 32 40.37 -4.50 -33.00
N LYS A 33 40.84 -4.50 -31.75
CA LYS A 33 40.96 -3.29 -30.91
C LYS A 33 42.42 -2.89 -30.75
N LEU A 34 42.73 -1.64 -31.10
CA LEU A 34 44.09 -1.11 -31.11
C LEU A 34 44.34 -0.23 -29.88
N PRO A 35 45.56 -0.24 -29.32
CA PRO A 35 46.03 0.81 -28.44
C PRO A 35 45.94 2.20 -29.11
N VAL A 36 45.74 3.24 -28.32
CA VAL A 36 45.59 4.63 -28.82
C VAL A 36 46.78 5.07 -29.68
N HIS A 37 48.00 4.63 -29.36
CA HIS A 37 49.19 4.99 -30.12
C HIS A 37 49.21 4.38 -31.52
N GLU A 38 48.88 3.08 -31.65
CA GLU A 38 48.76 2.37 -32.94
C GLU A 38 47.62 2.95 -33.77
N TRP A 39 46.48 3.28 -33.13
CA TRP A 39 45.36 3.96 -33.81
C TRP A 39 45.81 5.26 -34.45
N ASN A 40 46.51 6.10 -33.67
CA ASN A 40 46.97 7.41 -34.14
C ASN A 40 48.05 7.30 -35.21
N GLU A 41 48.89 6.26 -35.16
CA GLU A 41 49.88 5.98 -36.20
C GLU A 41 49.21 5.55 -37.50
N LEU A 42 48.29 4.59 -37.44
CA LEU A 42 47.54 4.12 -38.60
C LEU A 42 46.73 5.26 -39.25
N ARG A 43 46.11 6.11 -38.41
CA ARG A 43 45.41 7.32 -38.86
C ARG A 43 46.36 8.30 -39.53
N ARG A 44 47.54 8.55 -38.97
CA ARG A 44 48.57 9.43 -39.57
C ARG A 44 49.03 8.89 -40.92
N SER A 45 49.31 7.60 -41.03
CA SER A 45 49.73 6.94 -42.27
C SER A 45 48.69 7.02 -43.38
N LEU A 46 47.40 6.85 -43.07
CA LEU A 46 46.31 7.08 -44.03
C LEU A 46 46.21 8.54 -44.47
N LEU A 47 46.40 9.49 -43.54
CA LEU A 47 46.32 10.91 -43.82
C LEU A 47 47.53 11.41 -44.64
N SER A 48 48.72 10.84 -44.48
CA SER A 48 49.90 11.22 -45.27
C SER A 48 49.90 10.60 -46.66
N SER A 49 49.31 9.41 -46.83
CA SER A 49 49.49 8.59 -48.05
C SER A 49 48.44 8.79 -49.14
N PHE A 50 47.27 9.36 -48.83
CA PHE A 50 46.15 9.48 -49.79
C PHE A 50 45.58 10.89 -49.87
N TYR A 51 45.02 11.29 -51.00
CA TYR A 51 44.27 12.55 -51.14
C TYR A 51 42.85 12.44 -50.57
N THR A 52 42.23 13.57 -50.22
CA THR A 52 40.88 13.61 -49.63
C THR A 52 39.82 12.95 -50.52
N MET A 53 39.88 13.14 -51.85
CA MET A 53 38.92 12.55 -52.79
C MET A 53 39.03 11.02 -52.86
N GLN A 54 40.25 10.47 -52.77
CA GLN A 54 40.49 9.03 -52.77
C GLN A 54 39.88 8.34 -51.54
N LEU A 55 40.08 8.91 -50.34
CA LEU A 55 39.49 8.38 -49.10
C LEU A 55 37.96 8.52 -49.09
N LYS A 56 37.44 9.64 -49.59
CA LYS A 56 35.99 9.87 -49.74
C LYS A 56 35.35 8.85 -50.68
N HIS A 57 35.99 8.57 -51.80
CA HIS A 57 35.50 7.60 -52.78
C HIS A 57 35.43 6.19 -52.19
N TYR A 58 36.52 5.74 -51.58
CA TYR A 58 36.60 4.42 -50.94
C TYR A 58 35.53 4.23 -49.85
N ALA A 59 35.33 5.24 -48.98
CA ALA A 59 34.30 5.18 -47.95
C ALA A 59 32.88 5.14 -48.52
N ARG A 60 32.61 5.86 -49.62
CA ARG A 60 31.31 5.90 -50.29
C ARG A 60 30.96 4.56 -50.94
N ASP A 61 31.93 3.94 -51.62
CA ASP A 61 31.75 2.63 -52.27
C ASP A 61 31.34 1.55 -51.25
N TRP A 62 31.93 1.61 -50.05
CA TRP A 62 31.59 0.70 -48.97
C TRP A 62 30.18 0.94 -48.41
N ILE A 63 29.77 2.20 -48.20
CA ILE A 63 28.42 2.53 -47.71
C ILE A 63 27.36 2.01 -48.69
N LEU A 64 27.57 2.20 -50.00
CA LEU A 64 26.67 1.72 -51.07
C LEU A 64 26.61 0.18 -51.20
N GLN A 65 27.64 -0.53 -50.71
CA GLN A 65 27.63 -2.00 -50.62
C GLN A 65 26.86 -2.45 -49.37
N LYS A 66 27.09 -1.82 -48.23
CA LYS A 66 26.42 -2.15 -46.96
C LYS A 66 24.91 -1.84 -46.96
N GLU A 67 24.49 -0.74 -47.59
CA GLU A 67 23.06 -0.39 -47.72
C GLU A 67 22.27 -1.41 -48.57
N ARG A 68 22.94 -2.20 -49.42
CA ARG A 68 22.32 -3.30 -50.15
C ARG A 68 22.20 -4.60 -49.35
N GLU A 69 22.93 -4.73 -48.24
CA GLU A 69 22.98 -5.93 -47.39
C GLU A 69 22.05 -5.84 -46.16
N VAL A 70 21.59 -4.64 -45.77
CA VAL A 70 20.78 -4.44 -44.56
C VAL A 70 19.32 -4.15 -44.93
N GLN A 71 18.60 -5.20 -45.32
CA GLN A 71 17.15 -5.32 -45.14
C GLN A 71 16.89 -6.57 -44.31
N GLU A 72 15.95 -6.47 -43.39
CA GLU A 72 15.73 -7.38 -42.25
C GLU A 72 16.77 -7.18 -41.15
N HIS A 73 16.36 -6.57 -40.04
CA HIS A 73 16.47 -7.13 -38.70
C HIS A 73 15.58 -6.25 -37.79
N GLY A 74 14.74 -6.93 -37.02
CA GLY A 74 13.66 -6.35 -36.24
C GLY A 74 14.12 -5.47 -35.10
N ASN A 75 13.13 -4.83 -34.49
CA ASN A 75 13.23 -3.88 -33.40
C ASN A 75 13.74 -4.57 -32.12
N ASP A 76 15.05 -4.76 -31.99
CA ASP A 76 15.67 -5.28 -30.77
C ASP A 76 15.44 -4.33 -29.59
N MET A 77 15.06 -4.89 -28.44
CA MET A 77 14.85 -4.13 -27.20
C MET A 77 16.14 -3.51 -26.65
N VAL A 78 17.30 -3.99 -27.09
CA VAL A 78 18.61 -3.57 -26.63
C VAL A 78 19.53 -3.30 -27.82
N THR A 79 20.13 -2.12 -27.84
CA THR A 79 21.15 -1.80 -28.85
C THR A 79 22.51 -2.36 -28.42
N PRO A 80 23.32 -2.92 -29.35
CA PRO A 80 24.69 -3.31 -29.03
C PRO A 80 25.51 -2.09 -28.58
N TRP A 81 26.58 -2.32 -27.83
CA TRP A 81 27.50 -1.24 -27.43
C TRP A 81 28.06 -0.53 -28.66
N LYS A 82 27.97 0.79 -28.67
CA LYS A 82 28.47 1.63 -29.77
C LYS A 82 29.51 2.63 -29.25
N PRO A 83 30.69 2.74 -29.90
CA PRO A 83 31.69 3.76 -29.56
C PRO A 83 31.15 5.19 -29.64
N GLY A 84 31.65 6.06 -28.74
CA GLY A 84 31.23 7.47 -28.63
C GLY A 84 29.96 7.69 -27.79
N ILE A 85 29.79 8.92 -27.30
CA ILE A 85 28.64 9.39 -26.49
C ILE A 85 27.80 10.34 -27.35
N SER A 86 26.54 9.99 -27.63
CA SER A 86 25.61 10.86 -28.35
C SER A 86 24.62 11.49 -27.37
N PRO A 87 24.34 12.80 -27.48
CA PRO A 87 23.26 13.44 -26.72
C PRO A 87 21.86 13.08 -27.26
N PHE A 88 21.76 12.55 -28.48
CA PHE A 88 20.49 12.19 -29.12
C PHE A 88 20.34 10.68 -29.26
N LEU A 89 19.10 10.19 -29.10
CA LEU A 89 18.70 8.83 -29.46
C LEU A 89 19.06 8.55 -30.92
N ASP A 90 20.15 7.80 -31.12
CA ASP A 90 20.61 7.41 -32.44
C ASP A 90 19.66 6.33 -33.00
N THR A 91 18.79 6.72 -33.94
CA THR A 91 18.10 5.77 -34.81
C THR A 91 19.13 4.98 -35.61
N GLY A 92 18.93 3.66 -35.76
CA GLY A 92 19.96 2.64 -36.00
C GLY A 92 20.93 2.78 -37.19
N ASN A 93 20.89 3.83 -38.00
CA ASN A 93 21.62 3.97 -39.25
C ASN A 93 22.79 4.98 -39.24
N THR A 94 23.17 5.53 -38.08
CA THR A 94 24.31 6.46 -38.01
C THR A 94 25.67 5.73 -37.98
N LEU A 95 26.58 6.19 -38.84
CA LEU A 95 27.96 5.69 -38.91
C LEU A 95 28.73 6.05 -37.62
N VAL A 96 29.62 5.16 -37.18
CA VAL A 96 30.38 5.30 -35.92
C VAL A 96 31.31 6.50 -35.99
N ALA A 97 31.99 6.70 -37.13
CA ALA A 97 32.87 7.85 -37.31
C ALA A 97 32.11 9.19 -37.31
N ASP A 98 30.88 9.23 -37.81
CA ASP A 98 30.05 10.44 -37.78
C ASP A 98 29.60 10.79 -36.37
N ARG A 99 29.31 9.77 -35.55
CA ARG A 99 29.00 9.96 -34.13
C ARG A 99 30.16 10.56 -33.35
N ILE A 100 31.38 10.03 -33.55
CA ILE A 100 32.58 10.50 -32.88
C ILE A 100 33.00 11.89 -33.38
N ALA A 101 32.82 12.16 -34.68
CA ALA A 101 33.10 13.48 -35.25
C ALA A 101 32.16 14.58 -34.75
N ARG A 102 30.92 14.25 -34.36
CA ARG A 102 30.01 15.19 -33.68
C ARG A 102 30.48 15.55 -32.27
N MET A 103 31.27 14.71 -31.62
CA MET A 103 31.83 14.97 -30.30
C MET A 103 33.16 15.72 -30.34
N HIS A 104 34.01 15.39 -31.31
CA HIS A 104 35.34 15.95 -31.44
C HIS A 104 35.39 16.93 -32.60
N GLU A 105 35.39 18.23 -32.29
CA GLU A 105 35.46 19.30 -33.31
C GLU A 105 36.69 19.19 -34.23
N ASP A 106 37.73 18.49 -33.78
CA ASP A 106 38.99 18.23 -34.48
C ASP A 106 38.89 17.23 -35.64
N ILE A 107 37.76 16.51 -35.75
CA ILE A 107 37.54 15.46 -36.77
C ILE A 107 36.64 16.01 -37.88
N LYS A 108 37.24 16.77 -38.81
CA LYS A 108 36.57 17.32 -40.00
C LYS A 108 37.35 17.03 -41.28
N GLY A 109 36.68 17.06 -42.43
CA GLY A 109 37.30 16.91 -43.75
C GLY A 109 38.04 15.58 -43.94
N LYS A 110 39.31 15.62 -44.35
CA LYS A 110 40.14 14.44 -44.60
C LYS A 110 40.25 13.49 -43.39
N LYS A 111 40.30 14.07 -42.18
CA LYS A 111 40.35 13.33 -40.90
C LYS A 111 39.09 12.51 -40.62
N LEU A 112 37.93 12.96 -41.10
CA LEU A 112 36.66 12.24 -40.97
C LEU A 112 36.62 11.02 -41.89
N TYR A 113 37.08 11.16 -43.15
CA TYR A 113 37.13 10.03 -44.08
C TYR A 113 38.11 8.94 -43.64
N ALA A 114 39.26 9.33 -43.07
CA ALA A 114 40.18 8.36 -42.44
C ALA A 114 39.49 7.62 -41.28
N GLU A 115 38.79 8.32 -40.39
CA GLU A 115 38.03 7.69 -39.28
C GLU A 115 36.92 6.76 -39.79
N ARG A 116 36.16 7.15 -40.83
CA ARG A 116 35.14 6.29 -41.46
C ARG A 116 35.75 5.01 -42.02
N ILE A 117 36.93 5.08 -42.63
CA ILE A 117 37.61 3.89 -43.15
C ILE A 117 38.03 2.96 -42.02
N LEU A 118 38.65 3.50 -40.97
CA LEU A 118 39.10 2.69 -39.83
C LEU A 118 37.93 2.05 -39.08
N ARG A 119 36.89 2.83 -38.74
CA ARG A 119 35.79 2.40 -37.87
C ARG A 119 34.64 1.73 -38.60
N ASP A 120 34.21 2.28 -39.72
CA ASP A 120 33.04 1.77 -40.43
C ASP A 120 33.46 0.74 -41.48
N CYS A 121 34.41 1.06 -42.36
CA CYS A 121 34.81 0.15 -43.44
C CYS A 121 35.66 -1.04 -42.98
N TRP A 122 36.61 -0.83 -42.07
CA TRP A 122 37.50 -1.88 -41.56
C TRP A 122 37.03 -2.47 -40.23
N GLN A 123 36.07 -1.83 -39.56
CA GLN A 123 35.48 -2.27 -38.29
C GLN A 123 36.51 -2.39 -37.15
N LEU A 124 37.50 -1.48 -37.11
CA LEU A 124 38.49 -1.41 -36.04
C LEU A 124 37.96 -0.56 -34.88
N GLY A 125 38.39 -0.89 -33.66
CA GLY A 125 38.05 -0.16 -32.44
C GLY A 125 39.28 0.28 -31.65
N ILE A 126 39.09 1.16 -30.66
CA ILE A 126 40.14 1.56 -29.73
C ILE A 126 39.99 0.77 -28.42
N LEU A 127 41.10 0.33 -27.83
CA LEU A 127 41.10 -0.31 -26.51
C LEU A 127 40.62 0.67 -25.43
N ASN A 128 39.75 0.18 -24.54
CA ASN A 128 39.14 0.95 -23.44
C ASN A 128 38.45 2.25 -23.86
N GLU A 129 37.96 2.31 -25.09
CA GLU A 129 37.15 3.44 -25.57
C GLU A 129 35.82 3.54 -24.81
N THR A 130 35.41 4.78 -24.53
CA THR A 130 34.10 5.07 -23.96
C THR A 130 33.03 5.06 -25.04
N GLY A 131 31.94 4.36 -24.78
CA GLY A 131 30.78 4.27 -25.67
C GLY A 131 29.49 4.25 -24.88
N GLN A 132 28.39 3.88 -25.56
CA GLN A 132 27.08 3.80 -24.92
C GLN A 132 26.27 2.59 -25.37
N ILE A 133 25.39 2.15 -24.48
CA ILE A 133 24.28 1.22 -24.75
C ILE A 133 22.97 1.94 -24.46
N TYR A 134 22.02 1.81 -25.39
CA TYR A 134 20.63 2.15 -25.15
C TYR A 134 19.84 0.90 -24.78
N TYR A 135 19.18 0.94 -23.63
CA TYR A 135 18.35 -0.14 -23.12
C TYR A 135 16.92 0.37 -22.96
N ARG A 136 15.95 -0.24 -23.66
CA ARG A 136 14.53 0.12 -23.55
C ARG A 136 13.82 -0.79 -22.55
N LEU A 137 13.09 -0.18 -21.63
CA LEU A 137 12.25 -0.88 -20.65
C LEU A 137 10.78 -0.53 -20.85
N SER A 138 9.87 -1.36 -20.35
CA SER A 138 8.47 -0.93 -20.23
C SER A 138 8.36 0.12 -19.11
N ALA A 139 7.40 1.03 -19.21
CA ALA A 139 7.22 2.08 -18.19
C ALA A 139 6.96 1.53 -16.77
N PRO A 140 6.16 0.46 -16.57
CA PRO A 140 5.98 -0.14 -15.25
C PRO A 140 7.28 -0.71 -14.69
N VAL A 141 8.07 -1.41 -15.52
CA VAL A 141 9.35 -2.00 -15.10
C VAL A 141 10.37 -0.92 -14.75
N LEU A 142 10.48 0.14 -15.56
CA LEU A 142 11.38 1.25 -15.24
C LEU A 142 10.99 1.93 -13.93
N SER A 143 9.69 2.13 -13.70
CA SER A 143 9.20 2.73 -12.46
C SER A 143 9.46 1.84 -11.23
N LEU A 144 9.36 0.51 -11.39
CA LEU A 144 9.71 -0.46 -10.36
C LEU A 144 11.20 -0.37 -9.99
N LEU A 145 12.08 -0.41 -10.99
CA LEU A 145 13.53 -0.35 -10.74
C LEU A 145 13.97 0.97 -10.10
N LEU A 146 13.30 2.09 -10.42
CA LEU A 146 13.58 3.39 -9.81
C LEU A 146 13.08 3.53 -8.36
N SER A 147 12.11 2.69 -7.94
CA SER A 147 11.51 2.76 -6.60
C SER A 147 11.88 1.57 -5.70
N SER A 148 12.68 0.64 -6.23
CA SER A 148 13.11 -0.56 -5.52
C SER A 148 14.20 -0.24 -4.49
N ALA A 149 14.12 -0.86 -3.33
CA ALA A 149 15.23 -0.89 -2.36
C ALA A 149 16.31 -1.92 -2.74
N ASN A 150 15.97 -2.92 -3.56
CA ASN A 150 16.85 -4.04 -3.92
C ASN A 150 17.61 -3.80 -5.24
N PHE A 151 17.45 -2.62 -5.85
CA PHE A 151 18.10 -2.27 -7.11
C PHE A 151 18.33 -0.77 -7.18
N SER A 152 19.56 -0.34 -7.48
CA SER A 152 19.90 1.07 -7.65
C SER A 152 20.75 1.29 -8.90
N PHE A 153 20.28 2.16 -9.80
CA PHE A 153 21.07 2.61 -10.94
C PHE A 153 22.31 3.41 -10.51
N GLU A 154 22.23 4.14 -9.39
CA GLU A 154 23.34 4.95 -8.89
C GLU A 154 24.49 4.08 -8.35
N GLU A 155 24.15 3.01 -7.64
CA GLU A 155 25.12 2.03 -7.14
C GLU A 155 25.79 1.28 -8.30
N LEU A 156 25.02 0.88 -9.32
CA LEU A 156 25.55 0.23 -10.52
C LEU A 156 26.48 1.16 -11.31
N ALA A 157 26.11 2.43 -11.46
CA ALA A 157 26.93 3.44 -12.11
C ALA A 157 28.28 3.59 -11.39
N SER A 158 28.24 3.68 -10.05
CA SER A 158 29.42 3.85 -9.21
C SER A 158 30.34 2.63 -9.21
N LEU A 159 29.77 1.42 -9.11
CA LEU A 159 30.54 0.16 -9.06
C LEU A 159 31.31 -0.12 -10.37
N HIS A 160 30.77 0.31 -11.50
CA HIS A 160 31.31 0.04 -12.83
C HIS A 160 32.03 1.23 -13.47
N ASP A 161 32.22 2.34 -12.73
CA ASP A 161 32.80 3.60 -13.24
C ASP A 161 32.14 4.03 -14.56
N ALA A 162 30.81 4.05 -14.55
CA ALA A 162 29.97 4.33 -15.70
C ALA A 162 28.92 5.40 -15.37
N LYS A 163 28.40 6.07 -16.39
CA LYS A 163 27.29 7.03 -16.26
C LYS A 163 25.99 6.40 -16.74
N ILE A 164 24.94 6.43 -15.93
CA ILE A 164 23.61 5.95 -16.30
C ILE A 164 22.65 7.14 -16.31
N ASP A 165 22.09 7.47 -17.47
CA ASP A 165 21.06 8.49 -17.63
C ASP A 165 19.71 7.82 -17.91
N VAL A 166 18.71 8.07 -17.05
CA VAL A 166 17.36 7.47 -17.17
C VAL A 166 16.37 8.52 -17.66
N THR A 167 15.69 8.24 -18.77
CA THR A 167 14.63 9.10 -19.31
C THR A 167 13.28 8.39 -19.26
N HIS A 168 12.43 8.78 -18.30
CA HIS A 168 11.14 8.12 -18.04
C HIS A 168 10.16 8.21 -19.21
N SER A 169 10.03 9.39 -19.84
CA SER A 169 9.13 9.63 -20.98
C SER A 169 9.47 8.78 -22.21
N LEU A 170 10.76 8.52 -22.42
CA LEU A 170 11.28 7.70 -23.53
C LEU A 170 11.44 6.22 -23.15
N ARG A 171 11.20 5.88 -21.88
CA ARG A 171 11.38 4.54 -21.30
C ARG A 171 12.77 3.97 -21.58
N LEU A 172 13.76 4.84 -21.48
CA LEU A 172 15.11 4.62 -21.98
C LEU A 172 16.11 4.75 -20.83
N VAL A 173 17.01 3.77 -20.75
CA VAL A 173 18.21 3.83 -19.91
C VAL A 173 19.42 3.91 -20.84
N VAL A 174 20.20 4.98 -20.70
CA VAL A 174 21.43 5.20 -21.46
C VAL A 174 22.61 4.92 -20.54
N ILE A 175 23.41 3.91 -20.88
CA ILE A 175 24.59 3.52 -20.10
C ILE A 175 25.81 3.97 -20.88
N SER A 176 26.65 4.82 -20.32
CA SER A 176 27.86 5.37 -20.94
C SER A 176 29.10 4.95 -20.16
N GLY A 177 30.08 4.34 -20.81
CA GLY A 177 31.26 3.79 -20.14
C GLY A 177 32.11 2.90 -21.05
N SER A 178 33.05 2.17 -20.45
CA SER A 178 33.82 1.13 -21.16
C SER A 178 32.89 0.02 -21.65
N GLN A 179 33.25 -0.68 -22.73
CA GLN A 179 32.41 -1.76 -23.27
C GLN A 179 32.08 -2.83 -22.21
N LYS A 180 33.08 -3.29 -21.44
CA LYS A 180 32.88 -4.30 -20.38
C LYS A 180 31.91 -3.79 -19.30
N ALA A 181 32.04 -2.53 -18.88
CA ALA A 181 31.16 -1.92 -17.89
C ALA A 181 29.72 -1.83 -18.41
N CYS A 182 29.53 -1.32 -19.63
CA CYS A 182 28.21 -1.20 -20.23
C CYS A 182 27.52 -2.56 -20.42
N GLU A 183 28.26 -3.56 -20.92
CA GLU A 183 27.74 -4.93 -21.11
C GLU A 183 27.40 -5.59 -19.76
N SER A 184 28.27 -5.44 -18.75
CA SER A 184 28.00 -5.94 -17.40
C SER A 184 26.74 -5.31 -16.79
N ILE A 185 26.59 -3.98 -16.86
CA ILE A 185 25.39 -3.29 -16.36
C ILE A 185 24.14 -3.75 -17.12
N ARG A 186 24.23 -3.91 -18.45
CA ARG A 186 23.14 -4.44 -19.27
C ARG A 186 22.72 -5.82 -18.78
N ASP A 187 23.68 -6.70 -18.55
CA ASP A 187 23.42 -8.08 -18.15
C ASP A 187 22.80 -8.11 -16.74
N ILE A 188 23.23 -7.24 -15.82
CA ILE A 188 22.61 -7.07 -14.49
C ILE A 188 21.18 -6.52 -14.58
N ILE A 189 20.92 -5.51 -15.44
CA ILE A 189 19.56 -5.00 -15.67
C ILE A 189 18.69 -6.12 -16.23
N HIS A 190 19.19 -6.85 -17.23
CA HIS A 190 18.46 -7.95 -17.85
C HIS A 190 18.12 -9.04 -16.83
N ASP A 191 19.10 -9.50 -16.05
CA ASP A 191 18.91 -10.47 -14.97
C ASP A 191 17.94 -9.95 -13.89
N THR A 192 18.00 -8.68 -13.54
CA THR A 192 17.01 -8.10 -12.62
C THR A 192 15.60 -8.10 -13.22
N THR A 193 15.45 -7.84 -14.52
CA THR A 193 14.14 -7.89 -15.19
C THR A 193 13.57 -9.30 -15.26
N THR A 194 14.38 -10.36 -15.34
CA THR A 194 13.88 -11.75 -15.32
C THR A 194 13.40 -12.17 -13.93
N ARG A 195 13.88 -11.52 -12.86
CA ARG A 195 13.39 -11.71 -11.48
C ARG A 195 12.08 -10.99 -11.17
N ILE A 196 11.58 -10.13 -12.05
CA ILE A 196 10.30 -9.45 -11.86
C ILE A 196 9.16 -10.48 -11.92
N ARG A 197 8.34 -10.49 -10.89
CA ARG A 197 7.11 -11.27 -10.81
C ARG A 197 5.91 -10.36 -11.10
N GLN A 198 4.86 -10.99 -11.60
CA GLN A 198 3.64 -10.30 -11.97
C GLN A 198 2.42 -11.07 -11.44
N GLU A 199 1.53 -10.37 -10.74
CA GLU A 199 0.32 -10.93 -10.15
C GLU A 199 -0.92 -10.10 -10.51
N SER A 200 -2.07 -10.75 -10.62
CA SER A 200 -3.35 -10.08 -10.88
C SER A 200 -3.84 -9.33 -9.64
N VAL A 201 -4.33 -8.10 -9.82
CA VAL A 201 -5.00 -7.35 -8.75
C VAL A 201 -6.49 -7.61 -8.87
N GLU A 202 -6.96 -8.70 -8.28
CA GLU A 202 -8.37 -9.13 -8.36
C GLU A 202 -9.26 -8.29 -7.43
N LEU A 203 -9.50 -7.02 -7.78
CA LEU A 203 -10.29 -6.08 -6.97
C LEU A 203 -11.80 -6.11 -7.21
N TYR A 204 -12.32 -7.00 -8.06
CA TYR A 204 -13.73 -7.00 -8.43
C TYR A 204 -14.38 -8.36 -8.30
N SER A 205 -15.60 -8.36 -7.77
CA SER A 205 -16.48 -9.52 -7.80
C SER A 205 -17.03 -9.74 -9.23
N PRO A 206 -17.17 -11.00 -9.70
CA PRO A 206 -17.80 -11.32 -10.98
C PRO A 206 -19.25 -10.83 -11.13
N SER A 207 -19.93 -10.52 -10.02
CA SER A 207 -21.34 -10.11 -9.96
C SER A 207 -21.62 -8.68 -10.44
N GLY A 208 -20.59 -7.89 -10.78
CA GLY A 208 -20.76 -6.75 -11.67
C GLY A 208 -21.41 -5.48 -11.10
N ILE A 209 -21.21 -5.15 -9.82
CA ILE A 209 -21.44 -3.76 -9.36
C ILE A 209 -20.37 -2.87 -10.02
N LYS A 210 -20.69 -2.38 -11.21
CA LYS A 210 -19.83 -1.55 -12.05
C LYS A 210 -19.48 -0.24 -11.34
N ALA A 211 -18.22 -0.13 -10.93
CA ALA A 211 -17.20 0.82 -11.42
C ALA A 211 -17.52 2.33 -11.63
N LYS A 212 -18.72 2.86 -11.32
CA LYS A 212 -19.00 4.30 -11.51
C LYS A 212 -18.52 5.17 -10.34
N GLU A 213 -18.41 4.64 -9.12
CA GLU A 213 -17.95 5.39 -7.95
C GLU A 213 -16.50 5.05 -7.53
N THR A 214 -15.96 3.89 -7.95
CA THR A 214 -14.62 3.41 -7.58
C THR A 214 -13.48 4.13 -8.30
N GLY A 215 -13.73 4.72 -9.48
CA GLY A 215 -12.76 5.56 -10.19
C GLY A 215 -12.28 6.78 -9.37
N CYS A 216 -12.98 7.13 -8.28
CA CYS A 216 -12.57 8.18 -7.36
C CYS A 216 -11.54 7.71 -6.30
N VAL A 217 -11.43 6.41 -6.05
CA VAL A 217 -10.58 5.84 -4.99
C VAL A 217 -9.18 5.52 -5.54
N LEU A 218 -9.11 4.84 -6.67
CA LEU A 218 -7.86 4.40 -7.30
C LEU A 218 -7.24 5.46 -8.23
N LYS A 219 -7.15 6.70 -7.74
CA LYS A 219 -6.52 7.79 -8.51
C LYS A 219 -5.03 7.55 -8.69
N GLN A 220 -4.45 8.13 -9.75
CA GLN A 220 -3.01 8.01 -10.04
C GLN A 220 -2.12 8.46 -8.88
N SER A 221 -2.52 9.47 -8.10
CA SER A 221 -1.78 9.92 -6.92
C SER A 221 -1.74 8.86 -5.83
N PHE A 222 -2.84 8.14 -5.61
CA PHE A 222 -2.90 7.03 -4.66
C PHE A 222 -2.05 5.87 -5.14
N LEU A 223 -2.17 5.45 -6.41
CA LEU A 223 -1.35 4.36 -6.96
C LEU A 223 0.15 4.69 -6.94
N SER A 224 0.53 5.94 -7.24
CA SER A 224 1.92 6.40 -7.14
C SER A 224 2.44 6.36 -5.70
N TRP A 225 1.61 6.74 -4.73
CA TRP A 225 1.94 6.63 -3.31
C TRP A 225 2.10 5.17 -2.90
N VAL A 226 1.19 4.27 -3.27
CA VAL A 226 1.28 2.82 -2.98
C VAL A 226 2.55 2.23 -3.60
N SER A 227 2.84 2.56 -4.86
CA SER A 227 4.05 2.13 -5.57
C SER A 227 5.33 2.52 -4.83
N LYS A 228 5.45 3.80 -4.44
CA LYS A 228 6.62 4.29 -3.70
C LYS A 228 6.73 3.69 -2.30
N THR A 229 5.60 3.51 -1.64
CA THR A 229 5.55 3.06 -0.23
C THR A 229 5.94 1.59 -0.09
N TYR A 230 5.54 0.75 -1.05
CA TYR A 230 5.76 -0.70 -0.98
C TYR A 230 6.78 -1.23 -2.00
N GLY A 231 7.40 -0.37 -2.81
CA GLY A 231 8.41 -0.76 -3.80
C GLY A 231 7.83 -1.65 -4.91
N VAL A 232 6.67 -1.27 -5.45
CA VAL A 232 5.95 -2.02 -6.49
C VAL A 232 5.54 -1.13 -7.65
N ALA A 233 5.25 -1.73 -8.81
CA ALA A 233 4.67 -1.02 -9.95
C ALA A 233 3.34 -1.65 -10.37
N PHE A 234 2.51 -0.85 -11.03
CA PHE A 234 1.21 -1.29 -11.55
C PHE A 234 1.20 -1.27 -13.07
N GLU A 235 0.66 -2.33 -13.67
CA GLU A 235 0.11 -2.24 -15.01
C GLU A 235 -1.32 -1.72 -14.91
N ILE A 236 -1.58 -0.61 -15.61
CA ILE A 236 -2.88 0.06 -15.59
C ILE A 236 -3.60 -0.27 -16.90
N HIS A 237 -4.80 -0.83 -16.79
CA HIS A 237 -5.69 -1.09 -17.91
C HIS A 237 -7.00 -0.32 -17.69
N LYS A 238 -7.42 0.51 -18.65
CA LYS A 238 -8.64 1.34 -18.55
C LYS A 238 -8.71 2.19 -17.27
N SER A 239 -7.57 2.76 -16.85
CA SER A 239 -7.42 3.59 -15.65
C SER A 239 -7.52 2.86 -14.31
N GLU A 240 -7.46 1.52 -14.32
CA GLU A 240 -7.48 0.69 -13.11
C GLU A 240 -6.25 -0.23 -13.06
N PRO A 241 -5.70 -0.52 -11.87
CA PRO A 241 -4.57 -1.44 -11.73
C PRO A 241 -5.03 -2.86 -12.06
N SER A 242 -4.52 -3.44 -13.13
CA SER A 242 -4.83 -4.82 -13.52
C SER A 242 -3.84 -5.81 -12.92
N LYS A 243 -2.56 -5.44 -12.85
CA LYS A 243 -1.50 -6.30 -12.33
C LYS A 243 -0.50 -5.53 -11.47
N ILE A 244 0.02 -6.18 -10.44
CA ILE A 244 1.14 -5.72 -9.61
C ILE A 244 2.42 -6.38 -10.09
N LEU A 245 3.46 -5.58 -10.29
CA LEU A 245 4.81 -5.98 -10.60
C LEU A 245 5.71 -5.70 -9.42
N TYR A 246 6.55 -6.68 -9.07
CA TYR A 246 7.49 -6.59 -7.96
C TYR A 246 8.71 -7.45 -8.24
N LEU A 247 9.86 -7.13 -7.65
CA LEU A 247 11.03 -8.00 -7.68
C LEU A 247 10.76 -9.22 -6.78
N ALA A 248 11.21 -10.42 -7.16
CA ALA A 248 10.95 -11.65 -6.42
C ALA A 248 11.29 -11.56 -4.91
N GLU A 249 12.28 -10.75 -4.57
CA GLU A 249 12.75 -10.47 -3.21
C GLU A 249 11.76 -9.60 -2.39
N ASN A 250 10.84 -8.88 -3.05
CA ASN A 250 9.86 -7.97 -2.45
C ASN A 250 8.41 -8.50 -2.50
N LYS A 251 8.21 -9.81 -2.27
CA LYS A 251 6.88 -10.43 -2.19
C LYS A 251 5.99 -9.75 -1.13
N GLN A 252 6.55 -9.48 0.05
CA GLN A 252 5.83 -8.84 1.15
C GLN A 252 5.32 -7.43 0.78
N GLY A 253 6.09 -6.64 0.03
CA GLY A 253 5.65 -5.33 -0.48
C GLY A 253 4.47 -5.45 -1.44
N ALA A 254 4.49 -6.44 -2.33
CA ALA A 254 3.37 -6.73 -3.23
C ALA A 254 2.09 -7.12 -2.50
N ASP A 255 2.19 -8.01 -1.51
CA ASP A 255 1.04 -8.43 -0.72
C ASP A 255 0.48 -7.26 0.12
N ASN A 256 1.35 -6.43 0.72
CA ASN A 256 0.95 -5.24 1.45
C ASN A 256 0.28 -4.18 0.55
N ALA A 257 0.79 -4.00 -0.67
CA ALA A 257 0.18 -3.13 -1.68
C ALA A 257 -1.22 -3.64 -2.06
N ARG A 258 -1.35 -4.94 -2.38
CA ARG A 258 -2.64 -5.58 -2.70
C ARG A 258 -3.64 -5.44 -1.56
N ARG A 259 -3.20 -5.65 -0.32
CA ARG A 259 -4.03 -5.47 0.88
C ARG A 259 -4.50 -4.02 1.01
N THR A 260 -3.60 -3.06 0.79
CA THR A 260 -3.93 -1.61 0.84
C THR A 260 -4.98 -1.23 -0.20
N LEU A 261 -4.90 -1.78 -1.42
CA LEU A 261 -5.92 -1.56 -2.45
C LEU A 261 -7.28 -2.13 -2.03
N ASN A 262 -7.32 -3.34 -1.46
CA ASN A 262 -8.56 -3.94 -0.95
C ASN A 262 -9.17 -3.10 0.18
N LEU A 263 -8.37 -2.66 1.16
CA LEU A 263 -8.83 -1.81 2.27
C LEU A 263 -9.38 -0.47 1.78
N ALA A 264 -8.72 0.16 0.80
CA ALA A 264 -9.22 1.40 0.21
C ALA A 264 -10.59 1.23 -0.47
N MET A 265 -10.84 0.07 -1.07
CA MET A 265 -12.14 -0.26 -1.65
C MET A 265 -13.21 -0.43 -0.56
N HIS A 266 -12.90 -1.18 0.51
CA HIS A 266 -13.80 -1.32 1.68
C HIS A 266 -14.16 0.02 2.32
N ASP A 267 -13.17 0.88 2.56
CA ASP A 267 -13.38 2.22 3.13
C ASP A 267 -14.27 3.10 2.23
N SER A 268 -14.23 2.88 0.91
CA SER A 268 -15.03 3.64 -0.05
C SER A 268 -16.50 3.22 -0.10
N THR A 269 -16.79 1.94 0.19
CA THR A 269 -18.14 1.39 0.23
C THR A 269 -18.75 1.41 1.63
N ALA A 270 -17.98 1.82 2.64
CA ALA A 270 -18.45 1.86 4.02
C ALA A 270 -19.68 2.78 4.18
N PRO A 271 -20.74 2.32 4.87
CA PRO A 271 -21.94 3.12 5.05
C PRO A 271 -21.64 4.34 5.92
N ARG A 272 -22.31 5.46 5.62
CA ARG A 272 -22.20 6.66 6.46
C ARG A 272 -22.71 6.34 7.87
N VAL A 273 -21.84 6.52 8.86
CA VAL A 273 -22.14 6.37 10.29
C VAL A 273 -23.00 7.57 10.69
N PRO A 274 -24.21 7.47 11.28
CA PRO A 274 -24.95 8.61 11.84
C PRO A 274 -24.26 9.21 13.08
N PHE A 275 -24.70 10.37 13.55
CA PHE A 275 -24.27 10.90 14.86
C PHE A 275 -25.45 11.31 15.74
N SER A 276 -25.21 11.36 17.05
CA SER A 276 -26.12 11.90 18.05
C SER A 276 -25.35 12.61 19.18
N THR A 277 -26.06 13.32 20.05
CA THR A 277 -25.50 14.03 21.21
C THR A 277 -26.58 14.17 22.27
N TYR A 278 -26.21 14.47 23.52
CA TYR A 278 -27.17 14.78 24.58
C TYR A 278 -27.66 16.23 24.56
N LEU A 279 -27.00 17.13 23.81
CA LEU A 279 -27.44 18.51 23.67
C LEU A 279 -28.73 18.63 22.84
N SER A 280 -29.50 19.67 23.14
CA SER A 280 -30.66 20.02 22.32
C SER A 280 -30.25 20.29 20.88
N ALA A 281 -31.04 19.81 19.91
CA ALA A 281 -30.72 19.91 18.48
C ALA A 281 -30.63 21.37 17.97
N SER A 282 -31.24 22.32 18.70
CA SER A 282 -31.21 23.76 18.41
C SER A 282 -30.06 24.50 19.08
N GLU A 283 -29.39 23.90 20.07
CA GLU A 283 -28.35 24.55 20.85
C GLU A 283 -27.06 24.70 20.03
N PRO A 284 -26.55 25.93 19.84
CA PRO A 284 -25.34 26.17 19.05
C PRO A 284 -24.09 25.91 19.89
N VAL A 285 -23.14 25.17 19.30
CA VAL A 285 -21.82 24.93 19.91
C VAL A 285 -20.73 25.32 18.92
N SER A 286 -19.59 25.78 19.46
CA SER A 286 -18.43 26.10 18.66
C SER A 286 -17.84 24.88 17.95
N TYR A 287 -17.03 25.14 16.93
CA TYR A 287 -16.11 24.15 16.39
C TYR A 287 -14.71 24.74 16.31
N TYR A 288 -13.70 23.88 16.41
CA TYR A 288 -12.29 24.27 16.33
C TYR A 288 -11.51 23.30 15.45
N ALA A 289 -10.45 23.80 14.83
CA ALA A 289 -9.57 22.99 13.98
C ALA A 289 -8.81 21.96 14.81
N VAL A 290 -8.70 20.74 14.29
CA VAL A 290 -7.92 19.65 14.88
C VAL A 290 -6.88 19.23 13.87
N ASP A 291 -5.62 19.29 14.26
CA ASP A 291 -4.55 18.63 13.52
C ASP A 291 -4.58 17.14 13.84
N THR A 292 -4.74 16.33 12.81
CA THR A 292 -4.77 14.87 12.93
C THR A 292 -3.41 14.23 12.70
N GLU A 293 -2.38 15.01 12.36
CA GLU A 293 -1.04 14.55 12.01
C GLU A 293 -1.09 13.34 11.04
N ARG A 294 -0.62 12.16 11.48
CA ARG A 294 -0.69 10.89 10.73
C ARG A 294 -1.68 9.88 11.34
N ASN A 295 -2.57 10.33 12.21
CA ASN A 295 -3.50 9.50 12.97
C ASN A 295 -4.89 9.36 12.31
N THR A 296 -4.93 9.53 10.99
CA THR A 296 -6.06 9.24 10.11
C THR A 296 -5.62 8.34 8.94
N THR A 297 -6.59 7.81 8.20
CA THR A 297 -6.33 7.13 6.94
C THR A 297 -5.57 8.06 5.98
N TRP A 298 -4.77 7.49 5.08
CA TRP A 298 -3.96 8.25 4.12
C TRP A 298 -4.79 9.29 3.35
N ARG A 299 -6.03 8.94 2.97
CA ARG A 299 -6.94 9.82 2.22
C ARG A 299 -7.39 11.03 3.02
N ASP A 300 -7.37 10.92 4.34
CA ASP A 300 -7.89 11.91 5.27
C ASP A 300 -6.80 12.76 5.93
N ARG A 301 -5.51 12.42 5.78
CA ARG A 301 -4.39 13.13 6.44
C ARG A 301 -4.26 14.61 6.08
N GLU A 302 -4.45 14.95 4.81
CA GLU A 302 -4.29 16.34 4.33
C GLU A 302 -5.60 17.14 4.41
N ARG A 303 -6.67 16.55 4.95
CA ARG A 303 -7.97 17.21 5.01
C ARG A 303 -8.06 18.11 6.24
N PRO A 304 -8.66 19.31 6.11
CA PRO A 304 -8.86 20.18 7.25
C PRO A 304 -10.00 19.63 8.11
N TRP A 305 -9.68 19.14 9.31
CA TRP A 305 -10.65 18.59 10.25
C TRP A 305 -11.04 19.60 11.32
N VAL A 306 -12.33 19.63 11.67
CA VAL A 306 -12.84 20.38 12.81
C VAL A 306 -13.59 19.46 13.76
N ARG A 307 -13.53 19.75 15.06
CA ARG A 307 -14.33 19.09 16.09
C ARG A 307 -15.44 20.03 16.56
N TRP A 308 -16.65 19.51 16.67
CA TRP A 308 -17.81 20.21 17.21
C TRP A 308 -17.88 20.00 18.72
N ALA A 309 -17.44 20.99 19.49
CA ALA A 309 -17.40 20.95 20.95
C ALA A 309 -17.20 22.36 21.52
N ALA A 310 -17.63 22.58 22.77
CA ALA A 310 -17.40 23.83 23.48
C ALA A 310 -15.89 24.02 23.66
N THR A 311 -15.36 25.17 23.21
CA THR A 311 -13.91 25.41 23.28
C THR A 311 -13.45 25.47 24.73
N SER A 312 -12.33 24.82 25.05
CA SER A 312 -11.73 24.83 26.39
C SER A 312 -11.35 26.24 26.87
N SER A 313 -11.23 27.22 25.99
CA SER A 313 -11.04 28.63 26.33
C SER A 313 -12.28 29.34 26.86
N GLN A 314 -13.49 28.77 26.73
CA GLN A 314 -14.64 29.15 27.55
C GLN A 314 -14.70 28.35 28.87
N ALA A 315 -13.90 27.28 28.97
CA ALA A 315 -13.67 26.51 30.19
C ALA A 315 -12.41 26.97 30.96
N THR A 316 -11.87 28.16 30.67
CA THR A 316 -11.03 28.85 31.65
C THR A 316 -11.92 29.32 32.79
N VAL A 317 -11.73 28.69 33.95
CA VAL A 317 -12.33 29.00 35.27
C VAL A 317 -13.72 28.38 35.55
N ALA A 318 -14.41 27.80 34.57
CA ALA A 318 -15.54 26.92 34.88
C ALA A 318 -15.00 25.62 35.49
N LYS A 319 -15.28 25.41 36.78
CA LYS A 319 -14.79 24.30 37.62
C LYS A 319 -14.63 23.00 36.83
N ILE A 320 -13.46 22.38 36.98
CA ILE A 320 -13.03 21.05 36.48
C ILE A 320 -14.03 19.90 36.79
N MET A 321 -15.13 20.19 37.49
CA MET A 321 -16.14 19.25 37.99
C MET A 321 -17.50 19.32 37.28
N GLU A 322 -17.85 20.39 36.58
CA GLU A 322 -19.22 20.54 36.08
C GLU A 322 -19.32 20.08 34.62
N THR A 323 -19.97 18.93 34.39
CA THR A 323 -20.58 18.55 33.11
C THR A 323 -22.07 18.86 33.18
N PRO A 324 -22.48 20.15 33.25
CA PRO A 324 -23.86 20.52 33.51
C PRO A 324 -24.83 19.99 32.47
N PHE A 325 -24.45 19.89 31.20
CA PHE A 325 -25.35 19.35 30.18
C PHE A 325 -25.50 17.83 30.33
N PHE A 326 -24.40 17.10 30.55
CA PHE A 326 -24.48 15.67 30.85
C PHE A 326 -25.17 15.37 32.21
N ASN A 327 -25.08 16.22 33.22
CA ASN A 327 -25.77 15.93 34.49
C ASN A 327 -27.28 16.26 34.43
N LYS A 328 -27.71 17.08 33.46
CA LYS A 328 -29.10 17.53 33.29
C LYS A 328 -29.86 16.83 32.17
N HIS A 329 -29.19 16.02 31.33
CA HIS A 329 -29.87 15.38 30.20
C HIS A 329 -30.86 14.30 30.63
N GLU A 330 -31.89 14.10 29.82
CA GLU A 330 -32.91 13.08 30.08
C GLU A 330 -32.35 11.67 29.86
N THR A 331 -32.63 10.77 30.79
CA THR A 331 -32.29 9.33 30.71
C THR A 331 -32.91 8.62 29.50
N ARG A 332 -33.90 9.23 28.82
CA ARG A 332 -34.57 8.70 27.62
C ARG A 332 -33.72 8.70 26.34
N LEU A 333 -32.56 9.37 26.35
CA LEU A 333 -31.69 9.46 25.17
C LEU A 333 -30.97 8.14 24.84
N SER A 334 -30.73 7.30 25.85
CA SER A 334 -30.15 5.97 25.67
C SER A 334 -31.08 5.06 24.86
N ASP A 335 -32.40 5.11 25.08
CA ASP A 335 -33.38 4.37 24.28
C ASP A 335 -33.37 4.78 22.80
N GLY A 336 -33.24 6.09 22.54
CA GLY A 336 -33.12 6.61 21.17
C GLY A 336 -31.86 6.11 20.48
N LEU A 337 -30.73 6.10 21.18
CA LEU A 337 -29.47 5.57 20.68
C LEU A 337 -29.55 4.06 20.41
N LEU A 338 -30.13 3.28 21.32
CA LEU A 338 -30.31 1.84 21.13
C LEU A 338 -31.21 1.54 19.92
N LYS A 339 -32.28 2.32 19.74
CA LYS A 339 -33.13 2.23 18.54
C LYS A 339 -32.35 2.54 17.26
N LEU A 340 -31.49 3.55 17.25
CA LEU A 340 -30.63 3.85 16.10
C LEU A 340 -29.63 2.73 15.81
N LEU A 341 -29.04 2.13 16.84
CA LEU A 341 -28.15 0.98 16.70
C LEU A 341 -28.89 -0.25 16.14
N ARG A 342 -30.14 -0.48 16.58
CA ARG A 342 -30.98 -1.59 16.11
C ARG A 342 -31.75 -1.30 14.81
N ALA A 343 -31.73 -0.07 14.31
CA ALA A 343 -32.51 0.33 13.11
C ALA A 343 -32.19 -0.49 11.86
N LYS A 344 -31.06 -1.20 11.84
CA LYS A 344 -30.62 -2.07 10.73
C LYS A 344 -30.99 -3.57 10.84
N SER A 345 -31.73 -4.07 11.84
CA SER A 345 -32.08 -5.51 11.91
C SER A 345 -33.40 -5.85 11.20
N SER A 346 -33.56 -6.96 10.44
CA SER A 346 -32.81 -8.23 10.40
C SER A 346 -32.63 -8.77 8.96
N PRO A 347 -31.66 -9.68 8.72
CA PRO A 347 -31.81 -10.74 7.70
C PRO A 347 -33.06 -11.58 7.99
N ASP A 348 -33.65 -12.21 6.97
CA ASP A 348 -34.92 -12.95 7.07
C ASP A 348 -35.06 -13.75 8.37
N ALA A 349 -36.19 -13.51 9.06
CA ALA A 349 -36.52 -14.09 10.36
C ALA A 349 -36.55 -15.63 10.38
N ASP A 350 -36.49 -16.28 9.22
CA ASP A 350 -36.50 -17.73 9.07
C ASP A 350 -35.09 -18.38 9.10
N GLN A 351 -34.01 -17.64 8.82
CA GLN A 351 -32.63 -18.18 8.88
C GLN A 351 -31.96 -18.07 10.26
N HIS A 352 -32.65 -17.46 11.24
CA HIS A 352 -32.08 -17.14 12.56
C HIS A 352 -32.72 -17.90 13.73
N ARG A 353 -33.64 -18.83 13.46
CA ARG A 353 -34.32 -19.60 14.52
C ARG A 353 -33.59 -20.87 14.98
N SER A 354 -32.48 -21.27 14.36
CA SER A 354 -31.81 -22.55 14.68
C SER A 354 -30.40 -22.46 15.28
N ALA A 355 -29.71 -21.31 15.27
CA ALA A 355 -28.33 -21.18 15.81
C ALA A 355 -28.13 -19.89 16.63
N LYS A 356 -27.40 -20.00 17.74
CA LYS A 356 -27.27 -19.03 18.84
C LYS A 356 -26.57 -17.72 18.41
N VAL A 357 -27.32 -16.77 17.84
CA VAL A 357 -26.82 -15.42 17.51
C VAL A 357 -26.63 -14.59 18.79
N GLN A 358 -25.46 -13.98 18.94
CA GLN A 358 -25.09 -13.11 20.06
C GLN A 358 -25.16 -11.63 19.65
N GLU A 359 -25.77 -10.78 20.48
CA GLU A 359 -25.79 -9.32 20.31
C GLU A 359 -24.82 -8.68 21.30
N SER A 360 -23.81 -7.96 20.81
CA SER A 360 -22.88 -7.19 21.65
C SER A 360 -22.86 -5.72 21.26
N ILE A 361 -22.59 -4.85 22.24
CA ILE A 361 -22.46 -3.42 22.04
C ILE A 361 -21.13 -2.95 22.65
N ILE A 362 -20.35 -2.28 21.82
CA ILE A 362 -19.07 -1.68 22.20
C ILE A 362 -19.22 -0.16 22.23
N ALA A 363 -18.67 0.48 23.26
CA ALA A 363 -18.53 1.93 23.33
C ALA A 363 -17.05 2.32 23.30
N LYS A 364 -16.58 2.80 22.14
CA LYS A 364 -15.18 3.14 21.89
C LYS A 364 -14.91 4.63 22.09
N VAL A 365 -13.86 4.96 22.83
CA VAL A 365 -13.43 6.33 23.09
C VAL A 365 -12.58 6.86 21.93
N GLY A 366 -12.80 8.10 21.52
CA GLY A 366 -12.04 8.74 20.44
C GLY A 366 -12.45 10.19 20.22
N ARG A 367 -12.33 10.67 18.98
CA ARG A 367 -12.80 12.01 18.57
C ARG A 367 -13.54 11.92 17.25
N CYS A 368 -14.74 12.50 17.20
CA CYS A 368 -15.50 12.64 15.98
C CYS A 368 -15.14 13.97 15.29
N LEU A 369 -14.62 13.87 14.07
CA LEU A 369 -14.14 14.99 13.28
C LEU A 369 -15.03 15.19 12.06
N PHE A 370 -15.30 16.45 11.73
CA PHE A 370 -16.08 16.88 10.58
C PHE A 370 -15.15 17.58 9.60
N LEU A 371 -15.34 17.33 8.31
CA LEU A 371 -14.57 18.02 7.27
C LEU A 371 -14.91 19.53 7.29
N HIS A 372 -13.90 20.37 7.46
CA HIS A 372 -14.06 21.81 7.44
C HIS A 372 -14.45 22.29 6.04
N LYS A 373 -15.52 23.09 5.96
CA LYS A 373 -15.89 23.82 4.74
C LYS A 373 -15.69 25.31 4.98
N THR A 374 -14.97 25.97 4.08
CA THR A 374 -14.72 27.42 4.09
C THR A 374 -16.00 28.28 4.04
N SER A 375 -17.13 27.70 3.65
CA SER A 375 -18.44 28.38 3.67
C SER A 375 -19.08 28.49 5.07
N LEU A 376 -18.52 27.84 6.09
CA LEU A 376 -18.95 28.00 7.48
C LEU A 376 -18.30 29.29 8.03
N THR A 377 -18.97 30.42 7.86
CA THR A 377 -18.52 31.72 8.39
C THR A 377 -18.81 31.89 9.89
N ASP A 378 -19.85 31.21 10.41
CA ASP A 378 -20.24 31.30 11.80
C ASP A 378 -19.38 30.39 12.69
N LYS A 379 -18.86 30.93 13.79
CA LYS A 379 -18.02 30.19 14.76
C LYS A 379 -18.79 29.16 15.60
N SER A 380 -20.11 29.07 15.44
CA SER A 380 -20.99 28.16 16.17
C SER A 380 -22.07 27.59 15.26
N ILE A 381 -22.38 26.31 15.43
CA ILE A 381 -23.40 25.60 14.65
C ILE A 381 -24.17 24.67 15.59
N SER A 382 -25.47 24.46 15.36
CA SER A 382 -26.25 23.50 16.13
C SER A 382 -26.13 22.07 15.57
N ALA A 383 -26.42 21.05 16.38
CA ALA A 383 -26.40 19.66 15.93
C ALA A 383 -27.37 19.41 14.76
N MET A 384 -28.54 20.06 14.73
CA MET A 384 -29.48 19.97 13.61
C MET A 384 -28.88 20.54 12.31
N GLN A 385 -28.22 21.71 12.39
CA GLN A 385 -27.58 22.32 11.23
C GLN A 385 -26.42 21.46 10.73
N LEU A 386 -25.62 20.92 11.65
CA LEU A 386 -24.51 20.01 11.35
C LEU A 386 -25.00 18.74 10.62
N GLY A 387 -26.14 18.18 11.05
CA GLY A 387 -26.80 17.05 10.40
C GLY A 387 -27.27 17.38 8.98
N LYS A 388 -27.88 18.55 8.77
CA LYS A 388 -28.34 19.02 7.45
C LYS A 388 -27.19 19.19 6.46
N LEU A 389 -26.00 19.59 6.91
CA LEU A 389 -24.82 19.75 6.05
C LEU A 389 -24.25 18.42 5.56
N SER A 390 -24.53 17.31 6.26
CA SER A 390 -24.08 15.95 5.89
C SER A 390 -22.59 15.90 5.53
N LEU A 391 -21.75 16.58 6.32
CA LEU A 391 -20.32 16.66 6.09
C LEU A 391 -19.66 15.27 6.19
N PRO A 392 -18.64 14.97 5.37
CA PRO A 392 -17.78 13.82 5.60
C PRO A 392 -17.21 13.86 7.02
N ARG A 393 -17.12 12.68 7.64
CA ARG A 393 -16.66 12.51 9.02
C ARG A 393 -15.56 11.47 9.11
N ALA A 394 -14.68 11.67 10.08
CA ALA A 394 -13.69 10.70 10.50
C ALA A 394 -13.79 10.51 12.02
N PHE A 395 -13.55 9.29 12.49
CA PHE A 395 -13.42 9.00 13.91
C PHE A 395 -12.00 8.56 14.19
N THR A 396 -11.31 9.31 15.04
CA THR A 396 -9.91 9.04 15.38
C THR A 396 -9.85 8.44 16.78
N THR A 397 -9.01 7.43 16.95
CA THR A 397 -8.78 6.75 18.24
C THR A 397 -7.45 7.15 18.85
N ASP A 398 -6.81 8.19 18.34
CA ASP A 398 -5.63 8.75 18.99
C ASP A 398 -6.06 9.50 20.25
N VAL A 399 -6.05 8.77 21.35
CA VAL A 399 -6.35 9.25 22.69
C VAL A 399 -5.02 9.35 23.44
N PRO A 400 -4.51 10.57 23.69
CA PRO A 400 -3.26 10.79 24.40
C PRO A 400 -3.30 10.33 25.85
N ARG A 401 -2.15 9.84 26.33
CA ARG A 401 -1.85 9.61 27.75
C ARG A 401 -2.83 8.68 28.50
N VAL A 402 -3.48 7.75 27.80
CA VAL A 402 -4.39 6.74 28.40
C VAL A 402 -3.73 5.92 29.52
N THR A 403 -2.41 5.74 29.48
CA THR A 403 -1.66 4.89 30.42
C THR A 403 -1.73 5.35 31.88
N SER A 404 -1.81 6.66 32.16
CA SER A 404 -1.93 7.15 33.54
C SER A 404 -3.30 6.80 34.14
N PHE A 405 -4.36 6.97 33.35
CA PHE A 405 -5.71 6.56 33.71
C PHE A 405 -5.79 5.06 33.96
N LEU A 406 -5.28 4.22 33.05
CA LEU A 406 -5.32 2.76 33.22
C LEU A 406 -4.60 2.26 34.48
N ARG A 407 -3.53 2.92 34.92
CA ARG A 407 -2.81 2.57 36.17
C ARG A 407 -3.65 2.77 37.43
N SER A 408 -4.68 3.60 37.37
CA SER A 408 -5.62 3.80 38.49
C SER A 408 -6.71 2.75 38.55
N LEU A 409 -6.89 1.94 37.50
CA LEU A 409 -7.92 0.92 37.41
C LEU A 409 -7.40 -0.44 37.89
N THR A 410 -8.32 -1.26 38.39
CA THR A 410 -8.03 -2.65 38.75
C THR A 410 -7.99 -3.51 37.49
N PRO A 411 -6.85 -4.18 37.18
CA PRO A 411 -6.82 -5.17 36.11
C PRO A 411 -7.79 -6.32 36.41
N ARG A 412 -8.55 -6.79 35.42
CA ARG A 412 -9.32 -8.03 35.59
C ARG A 412 -8.32 -9.19 35.54
N ALA A 413 -8.23 -9.95 36.64
CA ALA A 413 -7.29 -11.05 36.82
C ALA A 413 -7.48 -12.16 35.77
N LEU A 414 -6.78 -12.01 34.65
CA LEU A 414 -6.47 -13.05 33.65
C LEU A 414 -4.98 -13.04 33.28
N ASP A 415 -4.23 -12.01 33.69
CA ASP A 415 -2.77 -11.95 33.58
C ASP A 415 -2.14 -12.83 34.67
N ASP A 416 -2.26 -14.15 34.51
CA ASP A 416 -1.11 -14.97 34.83
C ASP A 416 0.00 -14.44 33.91
N GLU A 417 1.15 -13.99 34.42
CA GLU A 417 2.25 -13.40 33.62
C GLU A 417 2.67 -14.29 32.41
N SER A 418 2.23 -15.55 32.42
CA SER A 418 2.41 -16.56 31.39
C SER A 418 1.40 -16.48 30.22
N MET A 419 0.23 -15.84 30.34
CA MET A 419 -0.85 -15.89 29.33
C MET A 419 -1.17 -14.51 28.72
N TYR A 420 -1.17 -14.41 27.38
CA TYR A 420 -1.56 -13.18 26.66
C TYR A 420 -2.70 -13.44 25.69
N THR A 421 -3.73 -12.60 25.73
CA THR A 421 -4.87 -12.61 24.80
C THR A 421 -4.68 -11.59 23.69
N HIS A 422 -4.87 -12.04 22.45
CA HIS A 422 -4.77 -11.26 21.23
C HIS A 422 -6.11 -11.25 20.52
N ARG A 423 -6.51 -10.09 19.97
CA ARG A 423 -7.72 -9.96 19.16
C ARG A 423 -7.39 -9.53 17.75
N ILE A 424 -7.92 -10.26 16.78
CA ILE A 424 -7.65 -10.08 15.36
C ILE A 424 -8.98 -9.91 14.64
N ARG A 425 -9.07 -8.89 13.79
CA ARG A 425 -10.18 -8.74 12.84
C ARG A 425 -9.68 -9.17 11.47
N LEU A 426 -10.39 -10.12 10.87
CA LEU A 426 -10.17 -10.58 9.51
C LEU A 426 -11.32 -10.07 8.64
N VAL A 427 -10.97 -9.40 7.56
CA VAL A 427 -11.92 -8.82 6.61
C VAL A 427 -11.79 -9.62 5.31
N PRO A 428 -12.86 -10.05 4.64
CA PRO A 428 -12.73 -10.70 3.34
C PRO A 428 -12.05 -9.76 2.34
N SER A 429 -11.18 -10.30 1.46
CA SER A 429 -10.70 -9.55 0.29
C SER A 429 -11.90 -9.02 -0.49
N PHE A 430 -11.77 -7.87 -1.16
CA PHE A 430 -12.92 -7.15 -1.72
C PHE A 430 -13.71 -7.99 -2.73
N ARG A 431 -13.04 -8.90 -3.46
CA ARG A 431 -13.68 -9.92 -4.32
C ARG A 431 -14.71 -10.79 -3.60
N TYR A 432 -14.50 -11.07 -2.32
CA TYR A 432 -15.33 -11.94 -1.47
C TYR A 432 -16.26 -11.16 -0.52
N ALA A 433 -16.18 -9.82 -0.50
CA ALA A 433 -16.86 -8.97 0.48
C ALA A 433 -18.39 -9.07 0.47
N ASP A 434 -18.99 -9.40 -0.67
CA ASP A 434 -20.44 -9.55 -0.79
C ASP A 434 -20.96 -10.88 -0.19
N ALA A 435 -20.13 -11.92 -0.20
CA ALA A 435 -20.52 -13.29 0.14
C ALA A 435 -20.05 -13.70 1.54
N PHE A 436 -18.83 -13.35 1.91
CA PHE A 436 -18.20 -13.75 3.17
C PHE A 436 -18.40 -12.69 4.26
N PRO A 437 -18.73 -13.09 5.50
CA PRO A 437 -18.79 -12.15 6.62
C PRO A 437 -17.38 -11.81 7.11
N GLU A 438 -17.23 -10.71 7.84
CA GLU A 438 -15.99 -10.46 8.59
C GLU A 438 -15.89 -11.40 9.80
N LEU A 439 -14.66 -11.69 10.25
CA LEU A 439 -14.41 -12.54 11.41
C LEU A 439 -13.67 -11.78 12.51
N ASN A 440 -14.14 -11.92 13.75
CA ASN A 440 -13.39 -11.52 14.94
C ASN A 440 -12.84 -12.77 15.62
N VAL A 441 -11.52 -12.81 15.79
CA VAL A 441 -10.81 -13.97 16.33
C VAL A 441 -10.10 -13.55 17.62
N GLU A 442 -10.27 -14.32 18.69
CA GLU A 442 -9.48 -14.18 19.92
C GLU A 442 -8.58 -15.40 20.12
N VAL A 443 -7.30 -15.14 20.36
CA VAL A 443 -6.25 -16.15 20.49
C VAL A 443 -5.52 -15.91 21.80
N THR A 444 -5.25 -16.97 22.56
CA THR A 444 -4.35 -16.92 23.71
C THR A 444 -3.03 -17.59 23.42
N THR A 445 -1.95 -16.96 23.89
CA THR A 445 -0.64 -17.59 23.96
C THR A 445 -0.30 -17.85 25.41
N GLN A 446 0.07 -19.08 25.74
CA GLN A 446 0.49 -19.47 27.09
C GLN A 446 1.93 -19.97 27.06
N LYS A 447 2.77 -19.43 27.94
CA LYS A 447 4.13 -19.92 28.11
C LYS A 447 4.11 -21.11 29.07
N THR A 448 4.42 -22.29 28.57
CA THR A 448 4.54 -23.50 29.37
C THR A 448 6.02 -23.81 29.63
N HIS A 449 6.34 -24.10 30.89
CA HIS A 449 7.68 -24.51 31.31
C HIS A 449 7.72 -26.03 31.35
N ALA A 450 8.24 -26.67 30.30
CA ALA A 450 8.49 -28.10 30.27
C ALA A 450 9.95 -28.42 30.65
N ALA A 451 10.20 -29.66 31.10
CA ALA A 451 11.54 -30.13 31.49
C ALA A 451 12.58 -30.10 30.36
N SER A 452 12.14 -30.00 29.09
CA SER A 452 12.98 -29.91 27.88
C SER A 452 13.17 -28.48 27.34
N GLY A 453 12.59 -27.46 27.99
CA GLY A 453 12.66 -26.06 27.57
C GLY A 453 11.32 -25.33 27.72
N SER A 454 11.32 -24.00 27.55
CA SER A 454 10.07 -23.23 27.50
C SER A 454 9.42 -23.37 26.11
N SER A 455 8.18 -23.83 26.04
CA SER A 455 7.35 -23.79 24.83
C SER A 455 6.23 -22.75 24.98
N ILE A 456 5.76 -22.22 23.86
CA ILE A 456 4.60 -21.31 23.83
C ILE A 456 3.49 -22.05 23.10
N GLU A 457 2.43 -22.35 23.84
CA GLU A 457 1.23 -22.97 23.31
C GLU A 457 0.26 -21.88 22.85
N LEU A 458 -0.37 -22.12 21.71
CA LEU A 458 -1.36 -21.22 21.12
C LEU A 458 -2.73 -21.89 21.13
N SER A 459 -3.69 -21.25 21.77
CA SER A 459 -5.07 -21.71 21.83
C SER A 459 -6.01 -20.67 21.20
N LEU A 460 -6.81 -21.12 20.25
CA LEU A 460 -7.87 -20.32 19.63
C LEU A 460 -9.06 -20.30 20.60
N GLN A 461 -9.38 -19.14 21.18
CA GLN A 461 -10.43 -19.02 22.20
C GLN A 461 -11.81 -18.81 21.60
N SER A 462 -11.92 -17.92 20.59
CA SER A 462 -13.18 -17.64 19.91
C SER A 462 -12.93 -17.26 18.46
N ALA A 463 -13.88 -17.60 17.61
CA ALA A 463 -13.93 -17.17 16.22
C ALA A 463 -15.38 -16.84 15.88
N LYS A 464 -15.68 -15.55 15.76
CA LYS A 464 -17.05 -15.04 15.59
C LYS A 464 -17.23 -14.43 14.20
N ALA A 465 -18.21 -14.94 13.46
CA ALA A 465 -18.67 -14.33 12.21
C ALA A 465 -19.55 -13.12 12.50
N VAL A 466 -19.23 -11.97 11.89
CA VAL A 466 -20.00 -10.72 12.02
C VAL A 466 -21.10 -10.69 10.96
N LEU A 467 -22.33 -10.91 11.40
CA LEU A 467 -23.50 -10.95 10.50
C LEU A 467 -23.92 -9.53 10.11
N THR A 468 -24.00 -8.65 11.10
CA THR A 468 -24.32 -7.23 10.91
C THR A 468 -23.53 -6.35 11.89
N GLU A 469 -23.15 -5.16 11.42
CA GLU A 469 -22.51 -4.12 12.23
C GLU A 469 -23.23 -2.79 12.01
N SER A 470 -23.54 -2.08 13.08
CA SER A 470 -24.07 -0.71 13.04
C SER A 470 -23.31 0.19 13.99
N ASN A 471 -23.01 1.40 13.53
CA ASN A 471 -22.19 2.37 14.22
C ASN A 471 -22.98 3.66 14.43
N VAL A 472 -22.80 4.33 15.57
CA VAL A 472 -23.31 5.68 15.84
C VAL A 472 -22.21 6.48 16.54
N ASP A 473 -21.86 7.65 15.98
CA ASP A 473 -20.94 8.58 16.63
C ASP A 473 -21.71 9.41 17.67
N TYR A 474 -21.26 9.40 18.92
CA TYR A 474 -21.91 10.11 20.01
C TYR A 474 -21.02 11.27 20.48
N LEU A 475 -21.45 12.49 20.17
CA LEU A 475 -20.69 13.72 20.42
C LEU A 475 -20.87 14.17 21.87
N LEU A 476 -19.75 14.44 22.54
CA LEU A 476 -19.70 14.93 23.92
C LEU A 476 -19.13 16.36 23.92
N PRO A 477 -19.97 17.38 23.68
CA PRO A 477 -19.53 18.75 23.41
C PRO A 477 -18.82 19.41 24.61
N GLU A 478 -19.11 18.99 25.84
CA GLU A 478 -18.42 19.47 27.06
C GLU A 478 -17.03 18.85 27.26
N ASN A 479 -16.75 17.75 26.55
CA ASN A 479 -15.60 16.90 26.77
C ASN A 479 -14.56 17.08 25.65
N GLY A 480 -13.31 16.70 25.88
CA GLY A 480 -12.25 16.64 24.85
C GLY A 480 -12.30 15.39 23.96
N LEU A 481 -13.13 14.42 24.33
CA LEU A 481 -13.29 13.12 23.69
C LEU A 481 -14.77 12.83 23.42
N ASP A 482 -15.04 12.04 22.40
CA ASP A 482 -16.34 11.56 21.97
C ASP A 482 -16.39 10.03 22.04
N LEU A 483 -17.55 9.44 21.74
CA LEU A 483 -17.73 8.00 21.70
C LEU A 483 -18.18 7.52 20.33
N ARG A 484 -17.85 6.27 20.00
CA ARG A 484 -18.51 5.52 18.92
C ARG A 484 -19.14 4.27 19.52
N PHE A 485 -20.46 4.21 19.45
CA PHE A 485 -21.20 3.00 19.79
C PHE A 485 -21.28 2.09 18.56
N THR A 486 -20.87 0.84 18.74
CA THR A 486 -20.88 -0.18 17.69
C THR A 486 -21.66 -1.37 18.18
N ARG A 487 -22.78 -1.68 17.52
CA ARG A 487 -23.55 -2.89 17.77
C ARG A 487 -23.13 -3.96 16.76
N LYS A 488 -22.88 -5.17 17.25
CA LYS A 488 -22.55 -6.34 16.43
C LYS A 488 -23.51 -7.47 16.70
N LEU A 489 -24.03 -8.08 15.63
CA LEU A 489 -24.64 -9.40 15.68
C LEU A 489 -23.63 -10.42 15.20
N THR A 490 -23.27 -11.34 16.08
CA THR A 490 -22.24 -12.35 15.81
C THR A 490 -22.77 -13.76 15.98
N ARG A 491 -22.19 -14.70 15.25
CA ARG A 491 -22.38 -16.13 15.46
C ARG A 491 -21.03 -16.79 15.69
N GLU A 492 -20.94 -17.64 16.70
CA GLU A 492 -19.71 -18.39 16.99
C GLU A 492 -19.49 -19.44 15.88
N LEU A 493 -18.25 -19.58 15.43
CA LEU A 493 -17.84 -20.60 14.45
C LEU A 493 -17.36 -21.88 15.14
N LEU A 494 -16.95 -21.77 16.41
CA LEU A 494 -16.47 -22.87 17.23
C LEU A 494 -17.65 -23.53 17.97
N GLU A 495 -18.38 -24.41 17.29
CA GLU A 495 -19.32 -25.36 17.92
C GLU A 495 -18.73 -26.78 17.79
N ALA A 496 -18.41 -27.45 18.90
CA ALA A 496 -17.77 -28.77 18.93
C ALA A 496 -18.61 -29.88 18.25
N PRO A 497 -18.06 -31.01 17.75
CA PRO A 497 -16.67 -31.46 17.64
C PRO A 497 -16.20 -31.56 16.17
N GLN A 498 -16.61 -30.63 15.28
CA GLN A 498 -16.03 -30.48 13.93
C GLN A 498 -14.83 -29.51 13.93
N GLU A 499 -14.12 -29.47 15.07
CA GLU A 499 -13.11 -28.46 15.44
C GLU A 499 -11.86 -28.46 14.54
N ASP A 500 -11.58 -29.57 13.86
CA ASP A 500 -10.24 -29.83 13.35
C ASP A 500 -10.01 -29.50 11.87
N SER A 501 -11.02 -29.24 11.05
CA SER A 501 -10.82 -28.96 9.62
C SER A 501 -11.05 -27.50 9.22
N LEU A 502 -12.03 -26.80 9.82
CA LEU A 502 -12.47 -25.49 9.34
C LEU A 502 -11.46 -24.36 9.58
N LEU A 503 -10.82 -24.39 10.74
CA LEU A 503 -9.89 -23.35 11.18
C LEU A 503 -8.47 -23.88 11.35
N ARG A 504 -8.16 -25.05 10.77
CA ARG A 504 -6.81 -25.62 10.79
C ARG A 504 -5.82 -24.69 10.12
N ASP A 505 -6.15 -24.24 8.91
CA ASP A 505 -5.32 -23.31 8.13
C ASP A 505 -5.12 -21.98 8.87
N LEU A 506 -6.17 -21.49 9.54
CA LEU A 506 -6.08 -20.31 10.40
C LEU A 506 -5.15 -20.58 11.59
N ARG A 507 -5.33 -21.69 12.31
CA ARG A 507 -4.50 -22.06 13.48
C ARG A 507 -3.03 -22.23 13.10
N ASP A 508 -2.75 -22.91 12.00
CA ASP A 508 -1.38 -23.13 11.49
C ASP A 508 -0.72 -21.81 11.12
N THR A 509 -1.46 -20.91 10.48
CA THR A 509 -0.96 -19.57 10.15
C THR A 509 -0.76 -18.72 11.42
N LEU A 510 -1.64 -18.86 12.41
CA LEU A 510 -1.54 -18.16 13.70
C LEU A 510 -0.39 -18.67 14.57
N GLN A 511 0.28 -19.79 14.24
CA GLN A 511 1.52 -20.19 14.92
C GLN A 511 2.61 -19.11 14.87
N VAL A 512 2.51 -18.15 13.95
CA VAL A 512 3.35 -16.94 13.89
C VAL A 512 3.40 -16.18 15.24
N PHE A 513 2.32 -16.18 16.03
CA PHE A 513 2.28 -15.58 17.36
C PHE A 513 3.26 -16.24 18.33
N SER A 514 3.41 -17.57 18.27
CA SER A 514 4.36 -18.30 19.11
C SER A 514 5.80 -17.91 18.77
N LYS A 515 6.12 -17.78 17.47
CA LYS A 515 7.44 -17.36 16.98
C LYS A 515 7.76 -15.93 17.39
N ALA A 516 6.84 -15.00 17.19
CA ALA A 516 7.01 -13.60 17.57
C ALA A 516 7.29 -13.45 19.08
N ARG A 517 6.57 -14.21 19.91
CA ARG A 517 6.77 -14.20 21.37
C ARG A 517 8.08 -14.88 21.79
N MET A 518 8.52 -15.93 21.11
CA MET A 518 9.83 -16.57 21.37
C MET A 518 11.01 -15.67 21.02
N HIS A 519 10.97 -15.03 19.85
CA HIS A 519 12.11 -14.29 19.31
C HIS A 519 12.12 -12.80 19.71
N ARG A 520 11.00 -12.28 20.27
CA ARG A 520 10.82 -10.84 20.56
C ARG A 520 11.13 -9.95 19.35
N GLU A 521 10.75 -10.43 18.18
CA GLU A 521 10.90 -9.71 16.92
C GLU A 521 9.59 -9.04 16.56
N ASP A 522 9.68 -7.82 16.04
CA ASP A 522 8.56 -7.09 15.45
C ASP A 522 8.13 -7.83 14.17
N MET A 523 7.12 -8.69 14.32
CA MET A 523 6.64 -9.53 13.23
C MET A 523 5.25 -9.06 12.80
N PRO A 524 5.04 -8.66 11.54
CA PRO A 524 3.72 -8.26 11.07
C PRO A 524 2.81 -9.49 10.91
N LEU A 525 1.51 -9.27 11.03
CA LEU A 525 0.53 -10.31 10.68
C LEU A 525 0.59 -10.62 9.17
N PRO A 526 0.45 -11.91 8.78
CA PRO A 526 0.29 -12.29 7.38
C PRO A 526 -0.84 -11.48 6.73
N PRO A 527 -0.63 -10.91 5.53
CA PRO A 527 -1.59 -10.01 4.91
C PRO A 527 -2.85 -10.73 4.45
N PHE A 528 -2.75 -12.01 4.06
CA PHE A 528 -3.86 -12.81 3.53
C PHE A 528 -3.93 -14.20 4.17
N PHE A 529 -5.15 -14.73 4.28
CA PHE A 529 -5.49 -16.04 4.81
C PHE A 529 -6.51 -16.70 3.89
N GLN A 530 -6.42 -18.00 3.70
CA GLN A 530 -7.48 -18.78 3.07
C GLN A 530 -8.29 -19.44 4.20
N ILE A 531 -9.59 -19.18 4.23
CA ILE A 531 -10.47 -19.69 5.28
C ILE A 531 -11.69 -20.34 4.64
N SER A 532 -11.93 -21.59 4.99
CA SER A 532 -13.13 -22.33 4.61
C SER A 532 -14.23 -22.10 5.64
N LEU A 533 -15.37 -21.57 5.20
CA LEU A 533 -16.56 -21.42 6.04
C LEU A 533 -17.67 -22.36 5.57
N PRO A 534 -18.49 -22.89 6.51
CA PRO A 534 -19.73 -23.57 6.14
C PRO A 534 -20.65 -22.63 5.36
N ASN A 535 -21.34 -23.17 4.35
CA ASN A 535 -22.16 -22.37 3.43
C ASN A 535 -23.28 -21.58 4.13
N GLU A 536 -23.71 -22.01 5.32
CA GLU A 536 -24.70 -21.32 6.17
C GLU A 536 -24.21 -19.98 6.76
N PHE A 537 -22.90 -19.74 6.82
CA PHE A 537 -22.33 -18.45 7.23
C PHE A 537 -22.18 -17.48 6.06
N LEU A 538 -22.34 -17.97 4.83
CA LEU A 538 -22.23 -17.17 3.62
C LEU A 538 -23.58 -16.51 3.32
N ARG A 539 -23.53 -15.28 2.84
CA ARG A 539 -24.74 -14.62 2.32
C ARG A 539 -25.16 -15.32 1.03
N ASN A 540 -26.47 -15.41 0.78
CA ASN A 540 -27.07 -15.93 -0.46
C ASN A 540 -26.67 -15.05 -1.67
N GLY A 541 -25.40 -15.08 -2.05
CA GLY A 541 -24.90 -14.54 -3.31
C GLY A 541 -24.96 -15.64 -4.36
N ASN A 542 -25.03 -15.25 -5.63
CA ASN A 542 -25.02 -16.15 -6.80
C ASN A 542 -23.68 -16.93 -6.98
N GLY A 543 -22.91 -17.12 -5.91
CA GLY A 543 -21.73 -17.97 -5.92
C GLY A 543 -22.15 -19.43 -6.03
N THR A 544 -21.44 -20.19 -6.85
CA THR A 544 -21.51 -21.65 -6.85
C THR A 544 -21.09 -22.13 -5.47
N HIS A 545 -22.06 -22.32 -4.58
CA HIS A 545 -21.82 -22.99 -3.31
C HIS A 545 -21.17 -24.33 -3.60
N ASP A 546 -20.03 -24.59 -2.97
CA ASP A 546 -19.38 -25.87 -3.15
C ASP A 546 -20.32 -26.97 -2.64
N PRO A 547 -20.49 -28.06 -3.42
CA PRO A 547 -21.42 -29.15 -3.07
C PRO A 547 -21.02 -29.88 -1.78
N ASN A 548 -19.79 -29.66 -1.30
CA ASN A 548 -19.24 -30.23 -0.08
C ASN A 548 -19.66 -29.47 1.20
N GLY A 549 -20.55 -28.47 1.09
CA GLY A 549 -21.10 -27.73 2.23
C GLY A 549 -20.22 -26.63 2.81
N HIS A 550 -19.00 -26.45 2.29
CA HIS A 550 -18.03 -25.45 2.74
C HIS A 550 -17.43 -24.73 1.54
N THR A 551 -17.26 -23.42 1.63
CA THR A 551 -16.61 -22.61 0.58
C THR A 551 -15.41 -21.87 1.16
N THR A 552 -14.29 -21.89 0.43
CA THR A 552 -13.06 -21.18 0.81
C THR A 552 -13.05 -19.77 0.23
N GLY A 553 -12.74 -18.79 1.08
CA GLY A 553 -12.56 -17.40 0.69
C GLY A 553 -11.22 -16.85 1.18
N GLU A 554 -10.71 -15.84 0.47
CA GLU A 554 -9.54 -15.10 0.92
C GLU A 554 -9.96 -14.00 1.91
N TYR A 555 -9.32 -14.01 3.07
CA TYR A 555 -9.40 -12.98 4.10
C TYR A 555 -8.10 -12.20 4.19
N MET A 556 -8.18 -10.96 4.65
CA MET A 556 -7.07 -10.09 4.96
C MET A 556 -7.07 -9.70 6.43
N SER A 557 -5.89 -9.67 7.04
CA SER A 557 -5.70 -9.01 8.34
C SER A 557 -5.60 -7.50 8.15
N LEU A 558 -6.01 -6.73 9.16
CA LEU A 558 -5.65 -5.31 9.21
C LEU A 558 -4.12 -5.16 9.29
N PRO A 559 -3.54 -4.12 8.65
CA PRO A 559 -2.10 -3.88 8.69
C PRO A 559 -1.70 -3.58 10.13
N ILE A 560 -0.87 -4.45 10.69
CA ILE A 560 -0.32 -4.34 12.03
C ILE A 560 1.18 -4.61 11.88
N ASN A 561 2.00 -3.65 12.27
CA ASN A 561 3.45 -3.72 12.12
C ASN A 561 4.07 -4.76 13.06
N ASP A 562 3.55 -4.82 14.28
CA ASP A 562 3.96 -5.78 15.30
C ASP A 562 2.72 -6.50 15.86
N ILE A 563 2.71 -7.81 15.69
CA ILE A 563 1.67 -8.71 16.16
C ILE A 563 1.43 -8.62 17.68
N GLN A 564 2.43 -8.24 18.49
CA GLN A 564 2.23 -8.03 19.93
C GLN A 564 1.28 -6.86 20.20
N GLY A 565 1.18 -5.91 19.28
CA GLY A 565 0.21 -4.82 19.33
C GLY A 565 -1.25 -5.27 19.34
N THR A 566 -1.55 -6.50 18.92
CA THR A 566 -2.91 -7.08 19.01
C THR A 566 -3.31 -7.50 20.43
N ARG A 567 -2.38 -7.43 21.39
CA ARG A 567 -2.66 -7.77 22.79
C ARG A 567 -3.73 -6.84 23.35
N ILE A 568 -4.74 -7.43 23.99
CA ILE A 568 -5.77 -6.68 24.72
C ILE A 568 -5.48 -6.78 26.21
N HIS A 569 -5.46 -5.62 26.86
CA HIS A 569 -5.43 -5.48 28.31
C HIS A 569 -6.85 -5.23 28.82
N ARG A 570 -7.25 -5.93 29.88
CA ARG A 570 -8.62 -5.90 30.42
C ARG A 570 -8.61 -5.32 31.84
N TYR A 571 -9.44 -4.31 32.06
CA TYR A 571 -9.61 -3.63 33.35
C TYR A 571 -11.07 -3.63 33.76
N ASP A 572 -11.34 -3.51 35.06
CA ASP A 572 -12.68 -3.21 35.53
C ASP A 572 -12.90 -1.70 35.59
N PHE A 573 -13.98 -1.23 34.96
CA PHE A 573 -14.43 0.14 35.06
C PHE A 573 -15.92 0.16 35.43
N ARG A 574 -16.20 0.44 36.71
CA ARG A 574 -17.55 0.53 37.27
C ARG A 574 -18.40 -0.71 36.96
N GLY A 575 -17.81 -1.91 37.06
CA GLY A 575 -18.48 -3.20 36.80
C GLY A 575 -18.51 -3.64 35.34
N TYR A 576 -18.12 -2.77 34.39
CA TYR A 576 -17.99 -3.12 32.96
C TYR A 576 -16.54 -3.41 32.59
N GLN A 577 -16.34 -4.28 31.60
CA GLN A 577 -15.01 -4.61 31.09
C GLN A 577 -14.49 -3.50 30.18
N LEU A 578 -13.42 -2.83 30.61
CA LEU A 578 -12.64 -1.92 29.79
C LEU A 578 -11.53 -2.69 29.07
N ASN A 579 -11.51 -2.58 27.75
CA ASN A 579 -10.49 -3.18 26.91
C ASN A 579 -9.57 -2.09 26.36
N TYR A 580 -8.25 -2.36 26.40
CA TYR A 580 -7.22 -1.47 25.92
C TYR A 580 -6.18 -2.16 25.04
N SER A 581 -5.88 -1.57 23.89
CA SER A 581 -4.71 -1.92 23.07
C SER A 581 -4.12 -0.69 22.38
N SER A 582 -2.82 -0.69 22.12
CA SER A 582 -2.14 0.36 21.36
C SER A 582 -1.14 -0.27 20.41
N TYR A 583 -1.26 0.04 19.12
CA TYR A 583 -0.50 -0.62 18.06
C TYR A 583 -0.32 0.29 16.84
N GLU A 584 0.69 -0.04 16.03
CA GLU A 584 1.00 0.68 14.79
C GLU A 584 0.41 -0.02 13.57
N THR A 585 -0.30 0.74 12.73
CA THR A 585 -1.05 0.21 11.57
C THR A 585 -0.70 0.86 10.23
N GLY A 586 0.19 1.85 10.24
CA GLY A 586 0.58 2.59 9.04
C GLY A 586 1.16 1.68 7.94
N PRO A 587 1.28 2.17 6.69
CA PRO A 587 1.21 3.58 6.30
C PRO A 587 -0.14 4.01 5.69
N TYR A 588 -1.08 3.09 5.41
CA TYR A 588 -2.41 3.42 4.90
C TYR A 588 -3.38 3.88 6.00
N TYR A 589 -3.49 3.09 7.08
CA TYR A 589 -4.27 3.46 8.26
C TYR A 589 -3.49 4.44 9.15
N PRO A 590 -4.09 4.94 10.26
CA PRO A 590 -3.35 5.73 11.25
C PRO A 590 -2.00 5.11 11.59
N ASN A 591 -0.97 5.94 11.74
CA ASN A 591 0.35 5.42 12.13
C ASN A 591 0.28 4.73 13.49
N ARG A 592 -0.47 5.32 14.43
CA ARG A 592 -0.75 4.77 15.74
C ARG A 592 -2.25 4.71 15.97
N THR A 593 -2.69 3.60 16.55
CA THR A 593 -4.07 3.37 16.95
C THR A 593 -4.08 3.08 18.46
N THR A 594 -4.99 3.72 19.20
CA THR A 594 -5.20 3.46 20.62
C THR A 594 -6.65 3.06 20.85
N ASP A 595 -6.91 1.77 20.98
CA ASP A 595 -8.25 1.26 21.17
C ASP A 595 -8.56 1.19 22.66
N CYS A 596 -9.48 2.03 23.11
CA CYS A 596 -9.99 2.06 24.49
C CYS A 596 -11.52 1.97 24.42
N PHE A 597 -12.11 0.87 24.90
CA PHE A 597 -13.55 0.64 24.76
C PHE A 597 -14.15 -0.22 25.86
N LEU A 598 -15.40 0.08 26.22
CA LEU A 598 -16.25 -0.81 27.03
C LEU A 598 -16.99 -1.79 26.13
N ASP A 599 -17.21 -3.01 26.63
CA ASP A 599 -17.98 -4.05 25.95
C ASP A 599 -19.15 -4.49 26.83
N MET A 600 -20.30 -4.74 26.20
CA MET A 600 -21.51 -5.25 26.83
C MET A 600 -22.13 -6.33 25.94
N ASP A 601 -22.30 -7.52 26.49
CA ASP A 601 -23.09 -8.58 25.88
C ASP A 601 -24.56 -8.42 26.27
N MET A 602 -25.45 -8.43 25.27
CA MET A 602 -26.90 -8.34 25.46
C MET A 602 -27.55 -9.73 25.55
N SER A 603 -26.83 -10.80 25.22
CA SER A 603 -27.36 -12.16 25.12
C SER A 603 -27.33 -12.95 26.43
N GLU A 604 -26.49 -12.59 27.41
CA GLU A 604 -26.43 -13.26 28.72
C GLU A 604 -27.74 -13.14 29.52
N ASN A 605 -28.54 -12.10 29.28
CA ASN A 605 -29.83 -11.90 29.94
C ASN A 605 -30.99 -12.67 29.31
N SER A 606 -30.75 -13.47 28.25
CA SER A 606 -31.77 -14.31 27.61
C SER A 606 -31.81 -15.76 28.12
N GLN A 607 -31.01 -16.13 29.14
CA GLN A 607 -31.00 -17.50 29.69
C GLN A 607 -32.01 -17.78 30.82
N LEU A 608 -32.78 -16.79 31.25
CA LEU A 608 -33.95 -17.04 32.10
C LEU A 608 -35.16 -17.18 31.19
N TYR A 609 -35.44 -18.40 30.72
CA TYR A 609 -36.76 -18.75 30.20
C TYR A 609 -37.76 -18.66 31.37
N PRO A 610 -38.73 -17.73 31.39
CA PRO A 610 -39.96 -17.97 32.12
C PRO A 610 -40.86 -18.78 31.19
N ASP A 611 -41.44 -19.86 31.70
CA ASP A 611 -42.55 -20.54 31.06
C ASP A 611 -43.56 -19.52 30.52
N SER A 612 -43.98 -19.77 29.28
CA SER A 612 -44.89 -18.98 28.48
C SER A 612 -46.17 -18.60 29.24
N SER A 613 -46.15 -17.46 29.95
CA SER A 613 -47.37 -16.84 30.51
C SER A 613 -47.18 -15.40 31.04
N SER A 614 -46.02 -14.76 30.91
CA SER A 614 -45.83 -13.36 31.32
C SER A 614 -45.70 -12.41 30.13
N ALA A 615 -46.39 -11.28 30.22
CA ALA A 615 -46.58 -10.28 29.17
C ALA A 615 -45.25 -9.74 28.60
N PRO A 616 -45.20 -9.34 27.31
CA PRO A 616 -43.99 -8.87 26.63
C PRO A 616 -43.40 -7.53 27.13
N SER A 617 -43.93 -6.95 28.21
CA SER A 617 -43.51 -5.64 28.71
C SER A 617 -42.28 -5.68 29.62
N ASP A 618 -42.03 -6.75 30.37
CA ASP A 618 -40.99 -6.72 31.42
C ASP A 618 -39.57 -7.03 30.92
N LEU A 619 -39.43 -7.88 29.89
CA LEU A 619 -38.13 -8.21 29.27
C LEU A 619 -37.50 -7.05 28.48
N SER A 620 -38.33 -6.20 27.86
CA SER A 620 -37.88 -5.00 27.16
C SER A 620 -37.38 -3.91 28.11
N ASN A 621 -37.97 -3.83 29.32
CA ASN A 621 -37.59 -2.89 30.37
C ASN A 621 -36.23 -3.23 30.99
N GLY A 622 -35.89 -4.51 31.15
CA GLY A 622 -34.57 -4.95 31.65
C GLY A 622 -33.43 -4.56 30.69
N THR A 623 -33.58 -4.92 29.42
CA THR A 623 -32.59 -4.62 28.36
C THR A 623 -32.34 -3.11 28.18
N SER A 624 -33.40 -2.29 28.29
CA SER A 624 -33.28 -0.82 28.25
C SER A 624 -32.53 -0.27 29.46
N ARG A 625 -32.79 -0.81 30.67
CA ARG A 625 -32.09 -0.41 31.90
C ARG A 625 -30.60 -0.74 31.85
N ASP A 626 -30.25 -1.94 31.39
CA ASP A 626 -28.86 -2.39 31.28
C ASP A 626 -28.09 -1.53 30.27
N PHE A 627 -28.70 -1.26 29.10
CA PHE A 627 -28.12 -0.37 28.11
C PHE A 627 -27.97 1.06 28.64
N ASN A 628 -28.94 1.56 29.41
CA ASN A 628 -28.84 2.89 30.00
C ASN A 628 -27.66 2.98 30.99
N SER A 629 -27.48 1.98 31.85
CA SER A 629 -26.32 1.88 32.75
C SER A 629 -24.99 1.85 31.98
N PHE A 630 -24.92 1.05 30.92
CA PHE A 630 -23.76 0.98 30.04
C PHE A 630 -23.48 2.31 29.32
N TYR A 631 -24.51 2.96 28.78
CA TYR A 631 -24.43 4.25 28.13
C TYR A 631 -23.90 5.33 29.08
N THR A 632 -24.43 5.41 30.31
CA THR A 632 -23.96 6.35 31.33
C THR A 632 -22.49 6.08 31.65
N THR A 633 -22.12 4.83 31.89
CA THR A 633 -20.75 4.43 32.21
C THR A 633 -19.78 4.75 31.06
N ALA A 634 -20.18 4.55 29.81
CA ALA A 634 -19.38 4.88 28.65
C ALA A 634 -19.12 6.39 28.52
N CYS A 635 -20.13 7.22 28.78
CA CYS A 635 -19.98 8.67 28.79
C CYS A 635 -19.04 9.13 29.92
N GLU A 636 -19.19 8.54 31.11
CA GLU A 636 -18.31 8.81 32.25
C GLU A 636 -16.85 8.40 31.97
N LEU A 637 -16.62 7.27 31.30
CA LEU A 637 -15.28 6.87 30.86
C LEU A 637 -14.62 7.94 29.99
N ALA A 638 -15.32 8.46 28.98
CA ALA A 638 -14.78 9.50 28.11
C ALA A 638 -14.49 10.80 28.88
N ILE A 639 -15.32 11.16 29.87
CA ILE A 639 -15.16 12.34 30.70
C ILE A 639 -13.98 12.19 31.67
N GLU A 640 -13.87 11.06 32.36
CA GLU A 640 -12.77 10.80 33.30
C GLU A 640 -11.43 10.71 32.59
N LEU A 641 -11.40 10.11 31.40
CA LEU A 641 -10.18 9.97 30.63
C LEU A 641 -9.69 11.34 30.11
N ASP A 642 -10.59 12.23 29.66
CA ASP A 642 -10.23 13.61 29.31
C ASP A 642 -9.75 14.42 30.53
N LYS A 643 -10.37 14.23 31.70
CA LYS A 643 -9.94 14.87 32.96
C LYS A 643 -8.56 14.40 33.40
N ALA A 644 -8.30 13.09 33.34
CA ALA A 644 -7.02 12.50 33.69
C ALA A 644 -5.88 13.05 32.82
N TRP A 645 -6.17 13.39 31.57
CA TRP A 645 -5.25 14.15 30.74
C TRP A 645 -5.08 15.57 31.28
N ARG A 646 -6.14 16.38 31.37
CA ARG A 646 -6.03 17.83 31.65
C ARG A 646 -5.43 18.18 33.02
N THR A 647 -5.43 17.25 33.96
CA THR A 647 -4.95 17.44 35.35
C THR A 647 -3.46 17.09 35.55
N MET A 648 -2.77 16.61 34.51
CA MET A 648 -1.32 16.33 34.51
C MET A 648 -0.60 17.20 33.49
#